data_AF-A0A1H4GDX9-F1
#
_entry.id   AF-A0A1H4GDX9-F1
#
_cell.length_a   1.000
_cell.length_b   1.000
_cell.length_c   1.000
_cell.angle_alpha   90.00
_cell.angle_beta   90.00
_cell.angle_gamma   90.00
#
_symmetry.space_group_name_H-M   'P 1'
#
loop_
_entity.id
_entity.type
_entity.pdbx_description
1 polymer ?
#
loop_
_entity_poly.entity_id
_entity_poly.type
_entity_poly.pdbx_seq_one_letter_code
_entity_poly.pdbx_strand_id
1 'polypeptide(L)'
;MHPFLDHVATLLAAIRRDGRFAAGGRVAFRTPMFTVAGIGEIGFPVASSQIDALAASAAEAPFGRGVETVHDRAVRSTLQIDAGRIAIAGAGWRRMLDEVLDRIRDDLGVRGELRAELYKLLIYRPGDFFKPHRDSEKAPGMVATLVLALPTRSAGGRLIVRHRDEEARFDLGGDDPSETGFAAFYADCLHEVLPVTDGHRLVLTWNLIRDDAGAEASAPDHAAETEALARHLASWPDDAPAKIAIPLEHAYTPAEIGLSRLKGVDRARAEALAAAARRAGVVVGAALMTATETGWAEYAGAPRWRRGRYEEEDEDLFELVGTERIALELSNWDGGDGPTLRDGFPLAADEIAASDFLAHVAEGAIAFHEATGNEGVSYERSYAQAALVFWPEARTADVLLASGRNALAAEIEARCLEGATESTPLASLLGRLAAVWPAPDPRGHDDRAPRLLPAALRGLDALGDMALTGRLLRAVAWHGDIVAEDAAALVAALKPLVASDRPVVLDALARGAIRLRPEAAAALLAQAAAEPDLVGAGALDGGVVDLTALLARAASDELARRMVKPTALADLLTAASALSTSAVAALCDALLADPELYHPDRILLPLARELARRARSPALPLRLRTALLDHLGARIAAPLAPPSDWTRTARLGCDCPDCRAVSAFLAAPDKAELAVRAAQERRTHVERICRGAQADLDYATIKAGSPHQLILRKTDASYRRRVGQRQQDLDDRAMLSGEPPASAP
;
A
#
# COMPACT_ATOMS: atom_id res chain seq x y z
N MET A 1 24.71 -6.85 -17.01
CA MET A 1 23.39 -6.82 -17.67
C MET A 1 23.23 -8.15 -18.40
N HIS A 2 22.04 -8.76 -18.36
CA HIS A 2 21.82 -10.09 -18.91
C HIS A 2 21.64 -10.02 -20.45
N PRO A 3 22.32 -10.86 -21.27
CA PRO A 3 22.32 -10.74 -22.74
C PRO A 3 20.92 -10.74 -23.38
N PHE A 4 19.97 -11.46 -22.78
CA PHE A 4 18.58 -11.50 -23.23
C PHE A 4 17.92 -10.11 -23.19
N LEU A 5 18.15 -9.34 -22.11
CA LEU A 5 17.57 -8.01 -21.91
C LEU A 5 18.15 -7.03 -22.94
N ASP A 6 19.46 -7.07 -23.15
CA ASP A 6 20.16 -6.19 -24.10
C ASP A 6 19.62 -6.36 -25.52
N HIS A 7 19.31 -7.60 -25.91
CA HIS A 7 18.75 -7.89 -27.23
C HIS A 7 17.30 -7.39 -27.36
N VAL A 8 16.47 -7.54 -26.31
CA VAL A 8 15.11 -6.96 -26.31
C VAL A 8 15.17 -5.44 -26.46
N ALA A 9 16.03 -4.78 -25.68
CA ALA A 9 16.23 -3.33 -25.75
C ALA A 9 16.69 -2.89 -27.16
N THR A 10 17.60 -3.65 -27.78
CA THR A 10 18.07 -3.39 -29.15
C THR A 10 16.95 -3.51 -30.18
N LEU A 11 16.12 -4.54 -30.09
CA LEU A 11 14.98 -4.73 -31.00
C LEU A 11 13.93 -3.62 -30.85
N LEU A 12 13.62 -3.20 -29.62
CA LEU A 12 12.69 -2.10 -29.38
C LEU A 12 13.26 -0.74 -29.78
N ALA A 13 14.58 -0.53 -29.66
CA ALA A 13 15.24 0.66 -30.16
C ALA A 13 15.21 0.76 -31.69
N ALA A 14 15.12 -0.37 -32.40
CA ALA A 14 14.98 -0.40 -33.86
C ALA A 14 13.59 0.07 -34.35
N ILE A 15 12.57 0.04 -33.49
CA ILE A 15 11.23 0.56 -33.77
C ILE A 15 11.30 2.08 -33.82
N ARG A 16 11.18 2.64 -35.02
CA ARG A 16 11.25 4.08 -35.27
C ARG A 16 9.85 4.71 -35.26
N ARG A 17 9.80 5.96 -34.80
CA ARG A 17 8.61 6.81 -34.68
C ARG A 17 7.86 7.05 -36.01
N ASP A 18 6.55 7.24 -35.89
CA ASP A 18 5.81 8.20 -36.72
C ASP A 18 5.78 9.54 -35.94
N GLY A 19 6.35 10.62 -36.47
CA GLY A 19 6.31 11.98 -35.86
C GLY A 19 7.62 12.47 -35.22
N ARG A 20 7.71 13.75 -34.80
CA ARG A 20 8.88 14.44 -34.21
C ARG A 20 8.56 14.92 -32.79
N PHE A 21 9.57 15.21 -31.96
CA PHE A 21 9.36 15.77 -30.60
C PHE A 21 8.91 17.23 -30.62
N ALA A 22 9.18 17.94 -31.72
CA ALA A 22 8.74 19.29 -31.97
C ALA A 22 8.40 19.49 -33.46
N ALA A 23 7.38 20.29 -33.71
CA ALA A 23 6.89 20.70 -35.02
C ALA A 23 6.90 22.22 -35.10
N GLY A 24 7.02 22.77 -36.31
CA GLY A 24 6.95 24.22 -36.47
C GLY A 24 7.15 24.65 -37.91
N GLY A 25 6.82 25.91 -38.18
CA GLY A 25 6.91 26.48 -39.50
C GLY A 25 6.24 27.84 -39.59
N ARG A 26 5.98 28.27 -40.82
CA ARG A 26 5.24 29.50 -41.13
C ARG A 26 3.91 29.17 -41.80
N VAL A 27 2.93 30.05 -41.60
CA VAL A 27 1.61 30.04 -42.24
C VAL A 27 1.18 31.46 -42.60
N ALA A 28 0.32 31.59 -43.60
CA ALA A 28 -0.26 32.88 -43.97
C ALA A 28 -1.12 33.41 -42.81
N PHE A 29 -0.81 34.62 -42.34
CA PHE A 29 -1.53 35.24 -41.24
C PHE A 29 -2.91 35.72 -41.70
N ARG A 30 -3.96 35.12 -41.12
CA ARG A 30 -5.36 35.52 -41.38
C ARG A 30 -5.82 36.44 -40.25
N THR A 31 -5.86 37.74 -40.52
CA THR A 31 -6.18 38.77 -39.52
C THR A 31 -7.48 38.47 -38.76
N PRO A 32 -7.43 38.21 -37.44
CA PRO A 32 -8.60 38.02 -36.61
C PRO A 32 -9.21 39.35 -36.16
N MET A 33 -10.44 39.29 -35.66
CA MET A 33 -10.91 40.24 -34.67
C MET A 33 -10.29 39.86 -33.32
N PHE A 34 -9.29 40.60 -32.87
CA PHE A 34 -8.57 40.33 -31.61
C PHE A 34 -8.83 41.48 -30.63
N THR A 35 -9.49 41.17 -29.52
CA THR A 35 -9.85 42.16 -28.49
C THR A 35 -9.23 41.79 -27.16
N VAL A 36 -8.66 42.77 -26.46
CA VAL A 36 -8.15 42.59 -25.10
C VAL A 36 -8.96 43.46 -24.13
N ALA A 37 -9.50 42.84 -23.08
CA ALA A 37 -10.27 43.52 -22.06
C ALA A 37 -9.47 44.66 -21.41
N GLY A 38 -10.03 45.88 -21.46
CA GLY A 38 -9.40 47.11 -20.96
C GLY A 38 -8.55 47.86 -21.98
N ILE A 39 -8.30 47.31 -23.18
CA ILE A 39 -7.52 47.96 -24.25
C ILE A 39 -8.39 48.14 -25.51
N GLY A 40 -9.21 47.15 -25.84
CA GLY A 40 -10.03 47.16 -27.06
C GLY A 40 -9.42 46.31 -28.18
N GLU A 41 -9.77 46.63 -29.42
CA GLU A 41 -9.32 45.90 -30.61
C GLU A 41 -7.84 46.15 -30.93
N ILE A 42 -7.11 45.10 -31.27
CA ILE A 42 -5.69 45.13 -31.63
C ILE A 42 -5.55 45.01 -33.14
N GLY A 43 -4.80 45.93 -33.75
CA GLY A 43 -4.50 45.92 -35.18
C GLY A 43 -3.26 45.06 -35.49
N PHE A 44 -3.15 44.59 -36.73
CA PHE A 44 -2.01 43.80 -37.19
C PHE A 44 -1.38 44.40 -38.47
N PRO A 45 -0.04 44.46 -38.58
CA PRO A 45 0.94 44.17 -37.53
C PRO A 45 0.79 45.09 -36.32
N VAL A 46 1.08 44.57 -35.12
CA VAL A 46 0.79 45.30 -33.88
C VAL A 46 1.68 46.53 -33.76
N ALA A 47 1.07 47.71 -33.67
CA ALA A 47 1.80 48.96 -33.55
C ALA A 47 2.42 49.12 -32.16
N SER A 48 3.55 49.83 -32.06
CA SER A 48 4.25 50.05 -30.78
C SER A 48 3.36 50.65 -29.70
N SER A 49 2.45 51.58 -30.06
CA SER A 49 1.50 52.16 -29.10
C SER A 49 0.52 51.13 -28.50
N GLN A 50 0.12 50.13 -29.28
CA GLN A 50 -0.73 49.04 -28.79
C GLN A 50 0.09 48.05 -27.95
N ILE A 51 1.36 47.80 -28.32
CA ILE A 51 2.28 46.99 -27.52
C ILE A 51 2.53 47.63 -26.16
N ASP A 52 2.73 48.94 -26.09
CA ASP A 52 2.92 49.68 -24.84
C ASP A 52 1.66 49.60 -23.95
N ALA A 53 0.46 49.72 -24.55
CA ALA A 53 -0.80 49.55 -23.84
C ALA A 53 -0.99 48.10 -23.31
N LEU A 54 -0.61 47.09 -24.11
CA LEU A 54 -0.60 45.69 -23.70
C LEU A 54 0.38 45.47 -22.55
N ALA A 55 1.60 45.97 -22.65
CA ALA A 55 2.64 45.85 -21.62
C ALA A 55 2.24 46.54 -20.31
N ALA A 56 1.61 47.73 -20.38
CA ALA A 56 1.12 48.46 -19.21
C ALA A 56 -0.05 47.75 -18.51
N SER A 57 -0.81 46.92 -19.24
CA SER A 57 -1.94 46.16 -18.71
C SER A 57 -1.59 44.71 -18.35
N ALA A 58 -0.37 44.27 -18.65
CA ALA A 58 0.11 42.92 -18.42
C ALA A 58 0.69 42.77 -17.01
N ALA A 59 0.59 41.56 -16.46
CA ALA A 59 1.26 41.19 -15.22
C ALA A 59 2.65 40.62 -15.53
N GLU A 60 3.58 40.67 -14.58
CA GLU A 60 4.79 39.86 -14.69
C GLU A 60 4.42 38.38 -14.68
N ALA A 61 5.01 37.60 -15.60
CA ALA A 61 4.71 36.18 -15.67
C ALA A 61 5.34 35.46 -14.47
N PRO A 62 4.55 34.78 -13.62
CA PRO A 62 5.09 34.05 -12.48
C PRO A 62 5.89 32.83 -12.93
N PHE A 63 6.81 32.38 -12.06
CA PHE A 63 7.46 31.08 -12.12
C PHE A 63 7.09 30.29 -10.85
N GLY A 64 6.61 29.07 -11.01
CA GLY A 64 6.18 28.22 -9.89
C GLY A 64 7.20 27.11 -9.63
N ARG A 65 7.76 27.08 -8.41
CA ARG A 65 8.21 25.85 -7.77
C ARG A 65 7.11 25.46 -6.77
N GLY A 66 6.16 24.63 -7.22
CA GLY A 66 5.05 24.19 -6.37
C GLY A 66 4.01 25.28 -6.05
N VAL A 67 3.53 25.31 -4.81
CA VAL A 67 2.40 26.14 -4.33
C VAL A 67 2.75 27.61 -4.06
N GLU A 68 4.02 28.01 -4.17
CA GLU A 68 4.43 29.40 -4.01
C GLU A 68 4.75 30.07 -5.35
N THR A 69 4.12 31.23 -5.57
CA THR A 69 4.31 32.07 -6.76
C THR A 69 5.52 32.97 -6.54
N VAL A 70 6.71 32.55 -6.98
CA VAL A 70 7.96 33.32 -6.81
C VAL A 70 8.30 34.07 -8.10
N HIS A 71 8.50 35.38 -8.01
CA HIS A 71 8.90 36.24 -9.13
C HIS A 71 10.44 36.37 -9.20
N ASP A 72 11.14 35.37 -9.73
CA ASP A 72 12.59 35.47 -9.95
C ASP A 72 12.94 35.91 -11.38
N ARG A 73 13.33 37.19 -11.51
CA ARG A 73 13.76 37.80 -12.77
C ARG A 73 15.06 37.20 -13.34
N ALA A 74 15.83 36.44 -12.55
CA ALA A 74 17.00 35.72 -13.05
C ALA A 74 16.63 34.44 -13.82
N VAL A 75 15.40 33.93 -13.65
CA VAL A 75 14.90 32.71 -14.32
C VAL A 75 14.06 33.06 -15.55
N ARG A 76 13.21 34.09 -15.43
CA ARG A 76 12.27 34.49 -16.49
C ARG A 76 12.06 36.00 -16.47
N SER A 77 12.19 36.65 -17.62
CA SER A 77 11.80 38.05 -17.81
C SER A 77 10.82 38.13 -18.97
N THR A 78 9.52 38.22 -18.70
CA THR A 78 8.45 38.41 -19.70
C THR A 78 7.15 38.87 -19.03
N LEU A 79 6.31 39.58 -19.78
CA LEU A 79 4.98 40.00 -19.34
C LEU A 79 3.91 39.05 -19.89
N GLN A 80 2.80 38.87 -19.16
CA GLN A 80 1.70 38.02 -19.60
C GLN A 80 0.32 38.68 -19.46
N ILE A 81 -0.59 38.31 -20.37
CA ILE A 81 -2.02 38.59 -20.29
C ILE A 81 -2.76 37.24 -20.29
N ASP A 82 -3.61 37.05 -19.29
CA ASP A 82 -4.41 35.85 -19.10
C ASP A 82 -5.42 35.63 -20.24
N ALA A 83 -5.67 34.37 -20.62
CA ALA A 83 -6.62 34.01 -21.68
C ALA A 83 -8.03 34.54 -21.45
N GLY A 84 -8.50 34.63 -20.20
CA GLY A 84 -9.84 35.15 -19.88
C GLY A 84 -10.05 36.62 -20.25
N ARG A 85 -8.98 37.36 -20.55
CA ARG A 85 -9.02 38.75 -21.01
C ARG A 85 -8.95 38.89 -22.53
N ILE A 86 -8.79 37.79 -23.27
CA ILE A 86 -8.54 37.79 -24.71
C ILE A 86 -9.74 37.17 -25.43
N ALA A 87 -10.26 37.89 -26.42
CA ALA A 87 -11.26 37.36 -27.35
C ALA A 87 -10.70 37.36 -28.77
N ILE A 88 -10.74 36.20 -29.42
CA ILE A 88 -10.28 36.04 -30.81
C ILE A 88 -11.44 35.49 -31.64
N ALA A 89 -11.86 36.23 -32.67
CA ALA A 89 -12.92 35.84 -33.57
C ALA A 89 -12.51 36.02 -35.04
N GLY A 90 -13.25 35.37 -35.94
CA GLY A 90 -13.04 35.44 -37.39
C GLY A 90 -12.89 34.08 -38.04
N ALA A 91 -13.64 33.84 -39.13
CA ALA A 91 -13.64 32.55 -39.81
C ALA A 91 -12.29 32.23 -40.50
N GLY A 92 -11.60 33.26 -41.02
CA GLY A 92 -10.27 33.09 -41.62
C GLY A 92 -9.22 32.69 -40.59
N TRP A 93 -9.25 33.29 -39.39
CA TRP A 93 -8.37 32.93 -38.28
C TRP A 93 -8.57 31.50 -37.83
N ARG A 94 -9.84 31.07 -37.62
CA ARG A 94 -10.16 29.70 -37.21
C ARG A 94 -9.59 28.69 -38.21
N ARG A 95 -9.82 28.89 -39.51
CA ARG A 95 -9.25 28.03 -40.55
C ARG A 95 -7.73 27.95 -40.51
N MET A 96 -7.04 29.07 -40.27
CA MET A 96 -5.58 29.07 -40.13
C MET A 96 -5.12 28.30 -38.89
N LEU A 97 -5.82 28.43 -37.77
CA LEU A 97 -5.53 27.64 -36.58
C LEU A 97 -5.77 26.15 -36.83
N ASP A 98 -6.86 25.78 -37.50
CA ASP A 98 -7.16 24.38 -37.88
C ASP A 98 -6.06 23.82 -38.80
N GLU A 99 -5.61 24.58 -39.81
CA GLU A 99 -4.48 24.21 -40.69
C GLU A 99 -3.17 24.00 -39.91
N VAL A 100 -2.91 24.83 -38.89
CA VAL A 100 -1.76 24.69 -37.99
C VAL A 100 -1.88 23.43 -37.15
N LEU A 101 -3.07 23.15 -36.60
CA LEU A 101 -3.32 21.95 -35.79
C LEU A 101 -3.20 20.67 -36.60
N ASP A 102 -3.69 20.64 -37.84
CA ASP A 102 -3.52 19.51 -38.75
C ASP A 102 -2.04 19.21 -39.00
N ARG A 103 -1.23 20.25 -39.30
CA ARG A 103 0.22 20.10 -39.48
C ARG A 103 0.91 19.61 -38.21
N ILE A 104 0.53 20.15 -37.06
CA ILE A 104 1.11 19.73 -35.76
C ILE A 104 0.76 18.29 -35.47
N ARG A 105 -0.50 17.87 -35.71
CA ARG A 105 -0.94 16.49 -35.51
C ARG A 105 -0.08 15.53 -36.34
N ASP A 106 0.10 15.84 -37.62
CA ASP A 106 0.86 14.99 -38.54
C ASP A 106 2.37 14.99 -38.19
N ASP A 107 2.96 16.18 -37.95
CA ASP A 107 4.38 16.32 -37.65
C ASP A 107 4.75 15.73 -36.28
N LEU A 108 3.89 15.82 -35.26
CA LEU A 108 4.10 15.22 -33.95
C LEU A 108 3.63 13.75 -33.88
N GLY A 109 2.94 13.23 -34.91
CA GLY A 109 2.43 11.84 -34.89
C GLY A 109 1.30 11.60 -33.89
N VAL A 110 0.54 12.64 -33.55
CA VAL A 110 -0.62 12.53 -32.65
C VAL A 110 -1.78 11.88 -33.42
N ARG A 111 -2.36 10.79 -32.88
CA ARG A 111 -3.58 10.18 -33.43
C ARG A 111 -4.80 10.72 -32.66
N GLY A 112 -5.92 10.91 -33.35
CA GLY A 112 -7.13 11.52 -32.80
C GLY A 112 -7.25 13.02 -33.11
N GLU A 113 -8.34 13.63 -32.63
CA GLU A 113 -8.58 15.08 -32.78
C GLU A 113 -7.75 15.85 -31.75
N LEU A 114 -7.14 16.95 -32.20
CA LEU A 114 -6.32 17.83 -31.37
C LEU A 114 -7.05 19.14 -31.14
N ARG A 115 -7.41 19.41 -29.89
CA ARG A 115 -8.08 20.66 -29.49
C ARG A 115 -7.06 21.65 -28.93
N ALA A 116 -7.12 22.90 -29.39
CA ALA A 116 -6.31 23.99 -28.84
C ALA A 116 -7.08 24.81 -27.82
N GLU A 117 -6.55 24.92 -26.61
CA GLU A 117 -7.10 25.76 -25.54
C GLU A 117 -6.15 26.92 -25.24
N LEU A 118 -6.64 28.16 -25.44
CA LEU A 118 -5.81 29.34 -25.25
C LEU A 118 -5.43 29.49 -23.78
N TYR A 119 -4.13 29.59 -23.51
CA TYR A 119 -3.63 29.72 -22.15
C TYR A 119 -3.27 31.16 -21.80
N LYS A 120 -2.43 31.82 -22.61
CA LYS A 120 -2.03 33.22 -22.40
C LYS A 120 -1.36 33.86 -23.59
N LEU A 121 -1.32 35.20 -23.58
CA LEU A 121 -0.45 36.02 -24.42
C LEU A 121 0.82 36.39 -23.63
N LEU A 122 1.99 36.19 -24.23
CA LEU A 122 3.28 36.61 -23.70
C LEU A 122 3.87 37.75 -24.51
N ILE A 123 4.44 38.72 -23.82
CA ILE A 123 5.10 39.90 -24.39
C ILE A 123 6.57 39.88 -23.93
N TYR A 124 7.47 39.79 -24.89
CA TYR A 124 8.92 39.87 -24.66
C TYR A 124 9.44 41.19 -25.21
N ARG A 125 10.07 41.98 -24.33
CA ARG A 125 10.76 43.24 -24.63
C ARG A 125 12.23 42.98 -24.98
N PRO A 126 12.98 43.96 -25.51
CA PRO A 126 14.42 43.81 -25.66
C PRO A 126 15.09 43.40 -24.34
N GLY A 127 15.87 42.31 -24.38
CA GLY A 127 16.51 41.70 -23.23
C GLY A 127 15.70 40.62 -22.50
N ASP A 128 14.38 40.52 -22.74
CA ASP A 128 13.53 39.50 -22.12
C ASP A 128 13.87 38.09 -22.64
N PHE A 129 13.86 37.09 -21.76
CA PHE A 129 14.24 35.69 -22.02
C PHE A 129 13.46 34.72 -21.13
N PHE A 130 13.59 33.42 -21.42
CA PHE A 130 13.12 32.35 -20.54
C PHE A 130 14.16 31.22 -20.52
N LYS A 131 14.76 30.96 -19.34
CA LYS A 131 15.70 29.85 -19.17
C LYS A 131 15.08 28.47 -19.44
N PRO A 132 15.92 27.42 -19.62
CA PRO A 132 15.46 26.05 -19.81
C PRO A 132 14.47 25.60 -18.73
N HIS A 133 13.29 25.16 -19.16
CA HIS A 133 12.24 24.62 -18.30
C HIS A 133 11.36 23.61 -19.07
N ARG A 134 10.56 22.82 -18.34
CA ARG A 134 9.52 21.96 -18.91
C ARG A 134 8.15 22.53 -18.58
N ASP A 135 7.18 22.30 -19.45
CA ASP A 135 5.81 22.69 -19.15
C ASP A 135 5.19 21.67 -18.19
N SER A 136 4.45 22.15 -17.19
CA SER A 136 3.55 21.29 -16.43
C SER A 136 2.24 21.10 -17.20
N GLU A 137 1.56 19.99 -16.96
CA GLU A 137 0.19 19.79 -17.41
C GLU A 137 -0.70 20.88 -16.81
N LYS A 138 -1.44 21.61 -17.64
CA LYS A 138 -2.31 22.73 -17.23
C LYS A 138 -3.79 22.41 -17.35
N ALA A 139 -4.13 21.32 -18.04
CA ALA A 139 -5.49 20.84 -18.24
C ALA A 139 -5.45 19.32 -18.47
N PRO A 140 -6.44 18.56 -17.97
CA PRO A 140 -6.50 17.11 -18.18
C PRO A 140 -6.40 16.74 -19.66
N GLY A 141 -5.45 15.87 -20.01
CA GLY A 141 -5.26 15.38 -21.37
C GLY A 141 -4.43 16.31 -22.26
N MET A 142 -3.76 17.31 -21.68
CA MET A 142 -2.80 18.15 -22.40
C MET A 142 -1.56 17.33 -22.79
N VAL A 143 -1.33 17.19 -24.09
CA VAL A 143 -0.19 16.43 -24.64
C VAL A 143 0.98 17.32 -25.07
N ALA A 144 0.71 18.55 -25.51
CA ALA A 144 1.71 19.43 -26.10
C ALA A 144 1.38 20.93 -25.87
N THR A 145 2.35 21.80 -26.11
CA THR A 145 2.19 23.25 -26.11
C THR A 145 2.34 23.77 -27.54
N LEU A 146 1.45 24.67 -27.96
CA LEU A 146 1.57 25.45 -29.20
C LEU A 146 1.93 26.90 -28.88
N VAL A 147 2.95 27.42 -29.53
CA VAL A 147 3.37 28.83 -29.51
C VAL A 147 3.18 29.40 -30.91
N LEU A 148 2.31 30.40 -31.07
CA LEU A 148 2.08 31.11 -32.33
C LEU A 148 2.43 32.59 -32.15
N ALA A 149 3.30 33.11 -33.02
CA ALA A 149 3.65 34.53 -33.00
C ALA A 149 2.51 35.40 -33.53
N LEU A 150 2.35 36.58 -32.95
CA LEU A 150 1.55 37.64 -33.56
C LEU A 150 2.45 38.49 -34.46
N PRO A 151 1.96 39.02 -35.60
CA PRO A 151 2.76 39.87 -36.48
C PRO A 151 3.24 41.13 -35.76
N THR A 152 4.50 41.10 -35.31
CA THR A 152 5.20 42.21 -34.66
C THR A 152 6.62 42.29 -35.17
N ARG A 153 7.17 43.51 -35.24
CA ARG A 153 8.59 43.69 -35.53
C ARG A 153 9.41 43.26 -34.33
N SER A 154 10.20 42.20 -34.50
CA SER A 154 11.12 41.70 -33.48
C SER A 154 12.29 40.91 -34.08
N ALA A 155 13.43 40.94 -33.41
CA ALA A 155 14.61 40.12 -33.71
C ALA A 155 15.15 39.45 -32.43
N GLY A 156 15.80 38.29 -32.58
CA GLY A 156 16.18 37.45 -31.44
C GLY A 156 15.00 36.63 -30.92
N GLY A 157 15.00 36.20 -29.65
CA GLY A 157 13.83 35.52 -29.09
C GLY A 157 13.60 34.09 -29.59
N ARG A 158 14.63 33.42 -30.12
CA ARG A 158 14.47 32.05 -30.67
C ARG A 158 14.03 31.08 -29.59
N LEU A 159 13.07 30.23 -29.94
CA LEU A 159 12.63 29.11 -29.11
C LEU A 159 13.54 27.91 -29.40
N ILE A 160 14.18 27.39 -28.37
CA ILE A 160 14.95 26.15 -28.44
C ILE A 160 14.17 25.09 -27.68
N VAL A 161 13.94 23.95 -28.31
CA VAL A 161 13.28 22.77 -27.72
C VAL A 161 14.28 21.62 -27.75
N ARG A 162 14.45 20.94 -26.62
CA ARG A 162 15.35 19.81 -26.42
C ARG A 162 14.57 18.62 -25.90
N HIS A 163 14.89 17.46 -26.44
CA HIS A 163 14.37 16.18 -25.98
C HIS A 163 15.50 15.15 -26.09
N ARG A 164 16.01 14.69 -24.93
CA ARG A 164 17.22 13.85 -24.84
C ARG A 164 18.41 14.51 -25.55
N ASP A 165 19.08 13.80 -26.46
CA ASP A 165 20.24 14.29 -27.21
C ASP A 165 19.86 15.13 -28.47
N GLU A 166 18.57 15.33 -28.74
CA GLU A 166 18.09 16.11 -29.90
C GLU A 166 17.70 17.56 -29.52
N GLU A 167 18.02 18.52 -30.40
CA GLU A 167 17.68 19.94 -30.26
C GLU A 167 17.03 20.49 -31.54
N ALA A 168 15.88 21.17 -31.38
CA ALA A 168 15.18 21.89 -32.44
C ALA A 168 15.15 23.40 -32.13
N ARG A 169 15.35 24.22 -33.16
CA ARG A 169 15.40 25.70 -33.04
C ARG A 169 14.36 26.34 -33.93
N PHE A 170 13.50 27.17 -33.36
CA PHE A 170 12.42 27.85 -34.07
C PHE A 170 12.58 29.38 -33.98
N ASP A 171 12.63 30.01 -35.15
CA ASP A 171 12.59 31.46 -35.29
C ASP A 171 11.17 31.89 -35.67
N LEU A 172 10.40 32.28 -34.66
CA LEU A 172 8.97 32.59 -34.81
C LEU A 172 8.72 34.05 -35.23
N GLY A 173 9.71 34.93 -35.08
CA GLY A 173 9.61 36.33 -35.49
C GLY A 173 9.71 36.49 -37.01
N GLY A 174 9.38 37.66 -37.56
CA GLY A 174 9.54 37.92 -38.99
C GLY A 174 9.14 39.33 -39.40
N ASP A 175 9.72 39.80 -40.51
CA ASP A 175 9.45 41.14 -41.04
C ASP A 175 8.23 41.21 -41.96
N ASP A 176 7.75 40.06 -42.47
CA ASP A 176 6.58 39.96 -43.33
C ASP A 176 5.29 39.85 -42.48
N PRO A 177 4.43 40.88 -42.46
CA PRO A 177 3.20 40.86 -41.68
C PRO A 177 2.13 39.92 -42.25
N SER A 178 2.32 39.38 -43.46
CA SER A 178 1.40 38.44 -44.10
C SER A 178 1.66 36.98 -43.71
N GLU A 179 2.74 36.70 -42.97
CA GLU A 179 3.05 35.38 -42.43
C GLU A 179 3.22 35.42 -40.91
N THR A 180 3.00 34.28 -40.26
CA THR A 180 3.39 34.09 -38.87
C THR A 180 4.08 32.76 -38.64
N GLY A 181 5.02 32.75 -37.69
CA GLY A 181 5.68 31.55 -37.21
C GLY A 181 4.91 30.88 -36.09
N PHE A 182 4.89 29.55 -36.11
CA PHE A 182 4.41 28.73 -35.00
C PHE A 182 5.41 27.61 -34.68
N ALA A 183 5.37 27.14 -33.44
CA ALA A 183 6.04 25.92 -33.01
C ALA A 183 5.16 25.17 -32.01
N ALA A 184 5.16 23.86 -32.08
CA ALA A 184 4.54 22.99 -31.10
C ALA A 184 5.53 21.93 -30.63
N PHE A 185 5.44 21.55 -29.36
CA PHE A 185 6.33 20.56 -28.75
C PHE A 185 5.59 19.85 -27.61
N TYR A 186 5.96 18.60 -27.33
CA TYR A 186 5.37 17.88 -26.20
C TYR A 186 5.66 18.60 -24.88
N ALA A 187 4.71 18.57 -23.94
CA ALA A 187 4.79 19.33 -22.69
C ALA A 187 6.02 18.97 -21.84
N ASP A 188 6.49 17.72 -21.95
CA ASP A 188 7.66 17.19 -21.27
C ASP A 188 9.00 17.62 -21.90
N CYS A 189 9.01 18.27 -23.06
CA CYS A 189 10.24 18.75 -23.69
C CYS A 189 10.84 19.92 -22.91
N LEU A 190 12.17 19.86 -22.71
CA LEU A 190 12.91 20.98 -22.13
C LEU A 190 13.01 22.09 -23.16
N HIS A 191 12.59 23.31 -22.83
CA HIS A 191 12.63 24.41 -23.77
C HIS A 191 13.05 25.73 -23.14
N GLU A 192 13.63 26.60 -23.95
CA GLU A 192 14.06 27.94 -23.56
C GLU A 192 13.77 28.96 -24.67
N VAL A 193 13.71 30.23 -24.26
CA VAL A 193 13.60 31.37 -25.17
C VAL A 193 14.84 32.22 -24.99
N LEU A 194 15.67 32.30 -26.04
CA LEU A 194 16.84 33.17 -26.05
C LEU A 194 16.43 34.65 -25.95
N PRO A 195 17.33 35.55 -25.50
CA PRO A 195 17.01 36.97 -25.38
C PRO A 195 16.49 37.59 -26.69
N VAL A 196 15.44 38.42 -26.59
CA VAL A 196 15.01 39.31 -27.68
C VAL A 196 16.04 40.43 -27.81
N THR A 197 16.55 40.66 -29.01
CA THR A 197 17.61 41.65 -29.26
C THR A 197 17.09 42.99 -29.77
N ASP A 198 15.94 42.98 -30.47
CA ASP A 198 15.29 44.19 -30.97
C ASP A 198 13.77 44.01 -31.09
N GLY A 199 13.03 45.11 -30.94
CA GLY A 199 11.56 45.12 -31.02
C GLY A 199 10.86 44.36 -29.88
N HIS A 200 9.61 43.95 -30.12
CA HIS A 200 8.81 43.21 -29.14
C HIS A 200 8.21 41.95 -29.76
N ARG A 201 8.46 40.80 -29.15
CA ARG A 201 7.91 39.52 -29.58
C ARG A 201 6.63 39.23 -28.79
N LEU A 202 5.50 39.16 -29.50
CA LEU A 202 4.21 38.78 -28.93
C LEU A 202 3.88 37.37 -29.38
N VAL A 203 3.60 36.47 -28.44
CA VAL A 203 3.20 35.09 -28.74
C VAL A 203 1.97 34.68 -27.96
N LEU A 204 1.05 34.03 -28.63
CA LEU A 204 -0.04 33.31 -28.00
C LEU A 204 0.44 31.88 -27.69
N THR A 205 0.05 31.39 -26.54
CA THR A 205 0.37 30.03 -26.08
C THR A 205 -0.91 29.26 -25.84
N TRP A 206 -0.99 28.04 -26.38
CA TRP A 206 -2.12 27.13 -26.22
C TRP A 206 -1.67 25.81 -25.62
N ASN A 207 -2.55 25.24 -24.80
CA ASN A 207 -2.48 23.85 -24.40
C ASN A 207 -3.14 23.01 -25.52
N LEU A 208 -2.43 22.02 -26.03
CA LEU A 208 -2.94 21.09 -27.02
C LEU A 208 -3.45 19.85 -26.29
N ILE A 209 -4.77 19.62 -26.36
CA ILE A 209 -5.49 18.58 -25.64
C ILE A 209 -5.94 17.52 -26.64
N ARG A 210 -5.72 16.26 -26.31
CA ARG A 210 -6.17 15.13 -27.11
C ARG A 210 -7.54 14.67 -26.62
N ASP A 211 -8.51 14.55 -27.53
CA ASP A 211 -9.80 13.94 -27.21
C ASP A 211 -9.72 12.41 -27.45
N ASP A 212 -9.86 11.62 -26.38
CA ASP A 212 -9.61 10.16 -26.38
C ASP A 212 -10.71 9.32 -27.08
N ALA A 213 -11.48 9.90 -28.00
CA ALA A 213 -12.55 9.21 -28.73
C ALA A 213 -12.01 8.37 -29.91
N GLY A 214 -11.60 7.14 -29.62
CA GLY A 214 -11.84 6.00 -30.52
C GLY A 214 -11.11 5.95 -31.87
N ALA A 215 -9.87 6.39 -31.99
CA ALA A 215 -9.07 6.11 -33.19
C ALA A 215 -8.47 4.69 -33.12
N GLU A 216 -9.10 3.73 -33.80
CA GLU A 216 -8.51 2.42 -34.11
C GLU A 216 -7.15 2.61 -34.80
N ALA A 217 -6.16 1.83 -34.36
CA ALA A 217 -4.78 1.93 -34.80
C ALA A 217 -4.62 1.64 -36.30
N SER A 218 -4.04 2.58 -37.07
CA SER A 218 -3.34 2.20 -38.29
C SER A 218 -1.93 1.73 -37.90
N ALA A 219 -1.64 0.45 -38.09
CA ALA A 219 -0.32 -0.11 -37.83
C ALA A 219 0.70 0.39 -38.88
N PRO A 220 1.87 0.95 -38.49
CA PRO A 220 2.99 1.18 -39.40
C PRO A 220 3.89 -0.07 -39.52
N ASP A 221 4.76 -0.01 -40.52
CA ASP A 221 5.65 -0.99 -41.15
C ASP A 221 6.72 -1.66 -40.24
N HIS A 222 6.34 -2.20 -39.07
CA HIS A 222 7.26 -2.89 -38.12
C HIS A 222 6.99 -4.38 -37.96
N ALA A 223 6.40 -5.01 -38.98
CA ALA A 223 6.06 -6.43 -38.93
C ALA A 223 7.31 -7.32 -38.73
N ALA A 224 8.45 -6.95 -39.32
CA ALA A 224 9.70 -7.69 -39.19
C ALA A 224 10.31 -7.59 -37.80
N GLU A 225 10.34 -6.40 -37.21
CA GLU A 225 10.81 -6.15 -35.84
C GLU A 225 9.88 -6.83 -34.82
N THR A 226 8.57 -6.76 -35.04
CA THR A 226 7.57 -7.44 -34.20
C THR A 226 7.74 -8.96 -34.26
N GLU A 227 8.03 -9.52 -35.44
CA GLU A 227 8.31 -10.95 -35.61
C GLU A 227 9.62 -11.37 -34.92
N ALA A 228 10.68 -10.56 -35.04
CA ALA A 228 11.94 -10.80 -34.35
C ALA A 228 11.75 -10.75 -32.83
N LEU A 229 11.00 -9.77 -32.34
CA LEU A 229 10.67 -9.61 -30.93
C LEU A 229 9.86 -10.79 -30.42
N ALA A 230 8.84 -11.25 -31.16
CA ALA A 230 8.02 -12.40 -30.77
C ALA A 230 8.84 -13.68 -30.64
N ARG A 231 9.74 -13.96 -31.59
CA ARG A 231 10.64 -15.12 -31.55
C ARG A 231 11.61 -15.05 -30.36
N HIS A 232 12.16 -13.88 -30.09
CA HIS A 232 13.08 -13.70 -28.98
C HIS A 232 12.37 -13.86 -27.63
N LEU A 233 11.20 -13.23 -27.46
CA LEU A 233 10.37 -13.37 -26.25
C LEU A 233 9.94 -14.82 -25.99
N ALA A 234 9.64 -15.59 -27.04
CA ALA A 234 9.31 -17.01 -26.92
C ALA A 234 10.49 -17.88 -26.45
N SER A 235 11.73 -17.38 -26.54
CA SER A 235 12.96 -18.04 -26.10
C SER A 235 13.47 -17.56 -24.74
N TRP A 236 12.57 -17.05 -23.88
CA TRP A 236 12.92 -16.54 -22.55
C TRP A 236 13.67 -17.59 -21.72
N PRO A 237 14.94 -17.36 -21.36
CA PRO A 237 15.76 -18.38 -20.73
C PRO A 237 15.53 -18.44 -19.22
N ASP A 238 15.81 -19.60 -18.61
CA ASP A 238 15.54 -19.82 -17.19
C ASP A 238 16.36 -18.89 -16.27
N ASP A 239 17.59 -18.55 -16.68
CA ASP A 239 18.50 -17.64 -15.96
C ASP A 239 18.22 -16.15 -16.18
N ALA A 240 17.32 -15.78 -17.11
CA ALA A 240 16.87 -14.40 -17.22
C ALA A 240 16.04 -13.98 -16.00
N PRO A 241 15.98 -12.67 -15.70
CA PRO A 241 15.13 -12.13 -14.65
C PRO A 241 13.65 -12.52 -14.80
N ALA A 242 12.91 -12.52 -13.68
CA ALA A 242 11.49 -12.91 -13.66
C ALA A 242 10.62 -11.96 -14.48
N LYS A 243 10.95 -10.67 -14.46
CA LYS A 243 10.33 -9.59 -15.22
C LYS A 243 11.41 -8.67 -15.77
N ILE A 244 11.05 -7.89 -16.79
CA ILE A 244 11.93 -6.88 -17.38
C ILE A 244 11.18 -5.56 -17.39
N ALA A 245 11.87 -4.47 -17.00
CA ALA A 245 11.40 -3.11 -17.09
C ALA A 245 12.25 -2.32 -18.09
N ILE A 246 11.60 -1.66 -19.05
CA ILE A 246 12.23 -0.82 -20.07
C ILE A 246 11.75 0.62 -19.88
N PRO A 247 12.64 1.54 -19.47
CA PRO A 247 12.26 2.93 -19.28
C PRO A 247 11.78 3.56 -20.59
N LEU A 248 10.71 4.35 -20.46
CA LEU A 248 10.10 5.09 -21.55
C LEU A 248 10.84 6.41 -21.81
N GLU A 249 10.67 6.95 -23.01
CA GLU A 249 11.33 8.18 -23.45
C GLU A 249 10.65 9.44 -22.92
N HIS A 250 9.33 9.46 -22.95
CA HIS A 250 8.55 10.57 -22.47
C HIS A 250 8.40 10.54 -20.95
N ALA A 251 8.23 11.72 -20.36
CA ALA A 251 7.82 11.81 -18.96
C ALA A 251 6.30 11.61 -18.89
N TYR A 252 5.85 10.74 -17.99
CA TYR A 252 4.43 10.49 -17.74
C TYR A 252 4.10 10.73 -16.28
N THR A 253 2.93 11.29 -16.03
CA THR A 253 2.36 11.35 -14.68
C THR A 253 1.62 10.05 -14.35
N PRO A 254 1.33 9.78 -13.05
CA PRO A 254 0.47 8.66 -12.66
C PRO A 254 -0.91 8.62 -13.35
N ALA A 255 -1.43 9.76 -13.81
CA ALA A 255 -2.70 9.82 -14.53
C ALA A 255 -2.55 9.48 -16.02
N GLU A 256 -1.40 9.78 -16.62
CA GLU A 256 -1.12 9.56 -18.04
C GLU A 256 -0.53 8.18 -18.33
N ILE A 257 -0.04 7.47 -17.32
CA ILE A 257 0.55 6.16 -17.53
C ILE A 257 -0.50 5.11 -17.87
N GLY A 258 -0.28 4.42 -18.99
CA GLY A 258 -1.13 3.36 -19.49
C GLY A 258 -0.86 3.08 -20.95
N LEU A 259 -0.99 1.81 -21.38
CA LEU A 259 -0.56 1.37 -22.71
C LEU A 259 -1.23 2.17 -23.85
N SER A 260 -2.50 2.52 -23.68
CA SER A 260 -3.29 3.30 -24.64
C SER A 260 -2.99 4.81 -24.64
N ARG A 261 -2.37 5.32 -23.57
CA ARG A 261 -2.11 6.75 -23.37
C ARG A 261 -0.70 7.19 -23.75
N LEU A 262 0.20 6.23 -24.00
CA LEU A 262 1.60 6.47 -24.35
C LEU A 262 1.74 7.38 -25.58
N LYS A 263 2.84 8.15 -25.61
CA LYS A 263 3.13 9.21 -26.59
C LYS A 263 4.26 8.77 -27.53
N GLY A 264 4.20 9.24 -28.77
CA GLY A 264 5.29 9.11 -29.75
C GLY A 264 5.85 7.69 -29.90
N VAL A 265 7.17 7.56 -29.72
CA VAL A 265 7.92 6.30 -29.88
C VAL A 265 7.59 5.27 -28.80
N ASP A 266 7.23 5.70 -27.59
CA ASP A 266 6.87 4.79 -26.50
C ASP A 266 5.61 4.00 -26.85
N ARG A 267 4.65 4.67 -27.48
CA ARG A 267 3.44 4.01 -28.01
C ARG A 267 3.79 2.98 -29.08
N ALA A 268 4.62 3.35 -30.07
CA ALA A 268 5.01 2.43 -31.13
C ALA A 268 5.73 1.18 -30.58
N ARG A 269 6.63 1.37 -29.60
CA ARG A 269 7.29 0.27 -28.89
C ARG A 269 6.30 -0.57 -28.10
N ALA A 270 5.36 0.05 -27.39
CA ALA A 270 4.34 -0.66 -26.63
C ALA A 270 3.40 -1.46 -27.52
N GLU A 271 2.96 -0.90 -28.66
CA GLU A 271 2.10 -1.59 -29.64
C GLU A 271 2.81 -2.82 -30.23
N ALA A 272 4.07 -2.67 -30.65
CA ALA A 272 4.86 -3.79 -31.17
C ALA A 272 5.17 -4.84 -30.09
N LEU A 273 5.51 -4.40 -28.88
CA LEU A 273 5.75 -5.30 -27.74
C LEU A 273 4.48 -6.07 -27.38
N ALA A 274 3.33 -5.41 -27.28
CA ALA A 274 2.05 -6.06 -27.01
C ALA A 274 1.67 -7.05 -28.11
N ALA A 275 1.89 -6.70 -29.39
CA ALA A 275 1.66 -7.61 -30.51
C ALA A 275 2.57 -8.84 -30.48
N ALA A 276 3.86 -8.66 -30.17
CA ALA A 276 4.83 -9.75 -30.01
C ALA A 276 4.50 -10.62 -28.79
N ALA A 277 4.14 -10.00 -27.67
CA ALA A 277 3.87 -10.65 -26.40
C ALA A 277 2.64 -11.57 -26.44
N ARG A 278 1.56 -11.14 -27.11
CA ARG A 278 0.38 -12.00 -27.35
C ARG A 278 0.72 -13.31 -28.06
N ARG A 279 1.76 -13.31 -28.90
CA ARG A 279 2.20 -14.51 -29.64
C ARG A 279 3.16 -15.38 -28.83
N ALA A 280 3.87 -14.79 -27.88
CA ALA A 280 4.89 -15.45 -27.06
C ALA A 280 4.36 -15.90 -25.68
N GLY A 281 3.13 -15.56 -25.31
CA GLY A 281 2.60 -15.84 -23.97
C GLY A 281 3.28 -14.98 -22.90
N VAL A 282 3.46 -13.70 -23.20
CA VAL A 282 4.09 -12.71 -22.31
C VAL A 282 3.05 -11.69 -21.87
N VAL A 283 3.03 -11.38 -20.57
CA VAL A 283 2.25 -10.28 -19.99
C VAL A 283 3.00 -8.98 -20.23
N VAL A 284 2.30 -7.92 -20.62
CA VAL A 284 2.86 -6.58 -20.85
C VAL A 284 1.96 -5.54 -20.20
N GLY A 285 2.58 -4.53 -19.59
CA GLY A 285 1.89 -3.35 -19.09
C GLY A 285 2.83 -2.17 -18.95
N ALA A 286 2.27 -1.03 -18.57
CA ALA A 286 3.02 0.18 -18.23
C ALA A 286 3.00 0.39 -16.72
N ALA A 287 4.12 0.80 -16.12
CA ALA A 287 4.20 1.15 -14.71
C ALA A 287 5.24 2.24 -14.48
N LEU A 288 5.08 3.00 -13.39
CA LEU A 288 6.05 3.99 -12.94
C LEU A 288 7.12 3.27 -12.12
N MET A 289 8.36 3.27 -12.59
CA MET A 289 9.50 2.83 -11.79
C MET A 289 9.98 3.98 -10.90
N THR A 290 10.07 3.73 -9.60
CA THR A 290 10.54 4.68 -8.60
C THR A 290 11.79 4.13 -7.93
N ALA A 291 12.82 4.96 -7.88
CA ALA A 291 14.02 4.72 -7.10
C ALA A 291 14.04 5.70 -5.93
N THR A 292 14.09 5.16 -4.70
CA THR A 292 14.15 5.94 -3.47
C THR A 292 15.45 5.67 -2.76
N GLU A 293 16.29 6.69 -2.64
CA GLU A 293 17.54 6.64 -1.91
C GLU A 293 17.36 7.23 -0.52
N THR A 294 17.70 6.46 0.51
CA THR A 294 17.72 6.91 1.90
C THR A 294 19.13 6.86 2.46
N GLY A 295 19.48 7.84 3.29
CA GLY A 295 20.79 7.88 3.93
C GLY A 295 20.87 8.89 5.07
N TRP A 296 22.11 9.20 5.46
CA TRP A 296 22.42 10.09 6.57
C TRP A 296 22.94 11.43 6.07
N ALA A 297 22.55 12.50 6.74
CA ALA A 297 23.03 13.86 6.51
C ALA A 297 23.60 14.47 7.80
N GLU A 298 24.55 15.38 7.66
CA GLU A 298 25.11 16.17 8.76
C GLU A 298 24.90 17.65 8.48
N TYR A 299 24.89 18.48 9.53
CA TYR A 299 24.84 19.93 9.37
C TYR A 299 26.16 20.43 8.75
N ALA A 300 26.07 21.04 7.57
CA ALA A 300 27.20 21.67 6.89
C ALA A 300 27.49 23.02 7.56
N GLY A 301 28.30 22.99 8.62
CA GLY A 301 28.79 24.22 9.26
C GLY A 301 29.15 24.04 10.73
N ALA A 302 30.41 23.74 11.01
CA ALA A 302 30.93 24.06 12.34
C ALA A 302 31.04 25.59 12.46
N PRO A 303 30.39 26.26 13.44
CA PRO A 303 30.55 27.70 13.62
C PRO A 303 32.00 28.00 14.02
N ARG A 304 32.80 28.50 13.08
CA ARG A 304 34.06 29.17 13.42
C ARG A 304 33.69 30.49 14.08
N TRP A 305 33.80 30.53 15.41
CA TRP A 305 33.64 31.74 16.21
C TRP A 305 34.58 32.87 15.70
N ARG A 306 34.08 33.73 14.81
CA ARG A 306 34.65 35.05 14.54
C ARG A 306 33.65 36.11 14.98
N ARG A 307 34.11 36.93 15.93
CA ARG A 307 33.39 38.06 16.50
C ARG A 307 32.83 38.99 15.42
N GLY A 308 31.50 39.11 15.42
CA GLY A 308 30.82 40.38 15.20
C GLY A 308 30.49 40.71 13.75
N ARG A 309 29.39 40.14 13.25
CA ARG A 309 28.38 40.79 12.40
C ARG A 309 27.29 39.73 12.13
N TYR A 310 26.02 40.05 12.41
CA TYR A 310 24.90 39.25 11.93
C TYR A 310 24.75 39.58 10.45
N GLU A 311 25.26 38.72 9.57
CA GLU A 311 24.76 38.58 8.21
C GLU A 311 23.83 37.37 8.25
N GLU A 312 22.56 37.58 7.90
CA GLU A 312 21.61 36.50 7.64
C GLU A 312 22.11 35.75 6.40
N GLU A 313 22.83 34.65 6.60
CA GLU A 313 23.19 33.70 5.56
C GLU A 313 22.25 32.49 5.65
N ASP A 314 21.60 32.26 4.51
CA ASP A 314 20.79 31.15 4.01
C ASP A 314 20.60 29.87 4.85
N GLU A 315 19.35 29.41 4.79
CA GLU A 315 18.74 28.17 5.30
C GLU A 315 19.65 26.92 5.29
N ASP A 316 19.73 26.26 6.45
CA ASP A 316 19.96 24.82 6.67
C ASP A 316 20.70 24.04 5.56
N LEU A 317 21.99 24.31 5.41
CA LEU A 317 22.86 23.50 4.56
C LEU A 317 23.14 22.17 5.27
N PHE A 318 22.49 21.09 4.84
CA PHE A 318 22.85 19.71 5.21
C PHE A 318 23.79 19.12 4.15
N GLU A 319 24.86 18.44 4.58
CA GLU A 319 25.75 17.66 3.72
C GLU A 319 25.40 16.17 3.82
N LEU A 320 25.28 15.50 2.66
CA LEU A 320 25.00 14.07 2.58
C LEU A 320 26.26 13.29 2.95
N VAL A 321 26.22 12.49 4.02
CA VAL A 321 27.41 11.82 4.56
C VAL A 321 27.50 10.35 4.12
N GLY A 322 26.35 9.73 3.83
CA GLY A 322 26.35 8.38 3.28
C GLY A 322 24.98 7.87 2.89
N THR A 323 24.94 7.12 1.80
CA THR A 323 23.77 6.37 1.35
C THR A 323 23.66 5.06 2.15
N GLU A 324 22.48 4.80 2.72
CA GLU A 324 22.19 3.52 3.38
C GLU A 324 21.60 2.51 2.40
N ARG A 325 20.59 2.94 1.63
CA ARG A 325 19.81 2.03 0.78
C ARG A 325 19.21 2.75 -0.42
N ILE A 326 19.15 2.04 -1.54
CA ILE A 326 18.34 2.39 -2.70
C ILE A 326 17.21 1.35 -2.81
N ALA A 327 15.98 1.80 -2.70
CA ALA A 327 14.77 1.03 -2.95
C ALA A 327 14.34 1.19 -4.40
N LEU A 328 13.89 0.11 -5.03
CA LEU A 328 13.37 0.12 -6.39
C LEU A 328 11.98 -0.52 -6.39
N GLU A 329 11.00 0.21 -6.91
CA GLU A 329 9.61 -0.24 -6.94
C GLU A 329 8.88 0.20 -8.22
N LEU A 330 7.78 -0.49 -8.51
CA LEU A 330 6.83 -0.20 -9.57
C LEU A 330 5.51 0.23 -8.92
N SER A 331 4.91 1.29 -9.45
CA SER A 331 3.57 1.75 -9.11
C SER A 331 2.75 2.06 -10.37
N ASN A 332 1.46 2.28 -10.21
CA ASN A 332 0.54 2.70 -11.28
C ASN A 332 0.56 1.73 -12.47
N TRP A 333 0.57 0.43 -12.18
CA TRP A 333 0.54 -0.60 -13.21
C TRP A 333 -0.76 -0.59 -14.01
N ASP A 334 -0.63 -0.54 -15.33
CA ASP A 334 -1.69 -0.74 -16.31
C ASP A 334 -1.30 -1.91 -17.23
N GLY A 335 -1.86 -3.09 -16.94
CA GLY A 335 -1.68 -4.31 -17.74
C GLY A 335 -2.77 -4.56 -18.77
N GLY A 336 -3.71 -3.62 -18.99
CA GLY A 336 -4.90 -3.86 -19.82
C GLY A 336 -5.73 -5.04 -19.31
N ASP A 337 -5.95 -6.05 -20.15
CA ASP A 337 -6.66 -7.30 -19.80
C ASP A 337 -5.80 -8.28 -18.95
N GLY A 338 -4.59 -7.87 -18.58
CA GLY A 338 -3.65 -8.66 -17.77
C GLY A 338 -3.92 -8.59 -16.26
N PRO A 339 -3.03 -9.20 -15.44
CA PRO A 339 -3.15 -9.19 -13.98
C PRO A 339 -3.12 -7.78 -13.42
N THR A 340 -3.84 -7.53 -12.32
CA THR A 340 -3.78 -6.24 -11.61
C THR A 340 -2.69 -6.28 -10.55
N LEU A 341 -1.74 -5.34 -10.62
CA LEU A 341 -0.71 -5.17 -9.59
C LEU A 341 -1.06 -4.04 -8.63
N ARG A 342 -0.64 -4.18 -7.37
CA ARG A 342 -0.68 -3.09 -6.38
C ARG A 342 0.56 -2.21 -6.49
N ASP A 343 0.43 -0.95 -6.08
CA ASP A 343 1.55 -0.02 -5.95
C ASP A 343 2.60 -0.52 -4.94
N GLY A 344 3.86 -0.17 -5.16
CA GLY A 344 4.99 -0.60 -4.32
C GLY A 344 5.50 -1.99 -4.70
N PHE A 345 5.32 -2.42 -5.95
CA PHE A 345 5.75 -3.72 -6.43
C PHE A 345 7.29 -3.75 -6.58
N PRO A 346 8.04 -4.73 -6.04
CA PRO A 346 9.50 -4.68 -6.02
C PRO A 346 10.14 -4.82 -7.40
N LEU A 347 11.15 -4.00 -7.67
CA LEU A 347 11.97 -4.04 -8.88
C LEU A 347 13.44 -4.25 -8.50
N ALA A 348 14.15 -5.10 -9.22
CA ALA A 348 15.59 -5.32 -9.03
C ALA A 348 16.38 -4.57 -10.11
N ALA A 349 17.61 -4.17 -9.77
CA ALA A 349 18.44 -3.39 -10.69
C ALA A 349 18.80 -4.16 -11.97
N ASP A 350 18.91 -5.49 -11.90
CA ASP A 350 19.18 -6.38 -13.04
C ASP A 350 17.95 -6.68 -13.91
N GLU A 351 16.75 -6.24 -13.48
CA GLU A 351 15.52 -6.29 -14.25
C GLU A 351 15.32 -5.05 -15.15
N ILE A 352 16.12 -4.00 -14.96
CA ILE A 352 16.02 -2.75 -15.73
C ILE A 352 16.94 -2.82 -16.95
N ALA A 353 16.39 -2.69 -18.15
CA ALA A 353 17.16 -2.77 -19.39
C ALA A 353 17.90 -1.46 -19.70
N ALA A 354 19.22 -1.56 -19.87
CA ALA A 354 20.11 -0.57 -20.49
C ALA A 354 19.79 0.90 -20.17
N SER A 355 19.67 1.22 -18.87
CA SER A 355 19.23 2.53 -18.40
C SER A 355 20.23 3.20 -17.47
N ASP A 356 20.38 4.50 -17.64
CA ASP A 356 20.98 5.44 -16.69
C ASP A 356 19.98 5.88 -15.60
N PHE A 357 18.82 5.22 -15.47
CA PHE A 357 17.77 5.48 -14.47
C PHE A 357 18.34 5.64 -13.06
N LEU A 358 19.22 4.73 -12.65
CA LEU A 358 19.84 4.78 -11.32
C LEU A 358 20.81 5.97 -11.15
N ALA A 359 21.39 6.48 -12.24
CA ALA A 359 22.24 7.67 -12.19
C ALA A 359 21.42 8.94 -11.94
N HIS A 360 20.19 9.01 -12.47
CA HIS A 360 19.29 10.15 -12.31
C HIS A 360 18.68 10.27 -10.90
N VAL A 361 18.77 9.24 -10.06
CA VAL A 361 18.35 9.31 -8.65
C VAL A 361 19.07 10.43 -7.91
N ALA A 362 20.34 10.69 -8.28
CA ALA A 362 21.13 11.75 -7.70
C ALA A 362 20.58 13.17 -7.98
N GLU A 363 19.77 13.31 -9.03
CA GLU A 363 19.14 14.56 -9.46
C GLU A 363 17.76 14.78 -8.82
N GLY A 364 17.26 13.79 -8.06
CA GLY A 364 15.99 13.85 -7.35
C GLY A 364 15.98 14.91 -6.25
N ALA A 365 14.79 15.46 -5.95
CA ALA A 365 14.61 16.38 -4.84
C ALA A 365 14.89 15.67 -3.51
N ILE A 366 15.62 16.34 -2.62
CA ILE A 366 16.04 15.81 -1.32
C ILE A 366 15.11 16.35 -0.23
N ALA A 367 14.56 15.46 0.58
CA ALA A 367 13.86 15.77 1.82
C ALA A 367 14.72 15.36 3.02
N PHE A 368 14.89 16.25 3.99
CA PHE A 368 15.62 15.96 5.23
C PHE A 368 14.63 15.70 6.38
N HIS A 369 14.99 14.75 7.24
CA HIS A 369 14.22 14.36 8.42
C HIS A 369 15.09 14.45 9.68
N GLU A 370 14.82 15.45 10.51
CA GLU A 370 15.48 15.64 11.80
C GLU A 370 14.94 14.64 12.83
N ALA A 371 15.84 13.90 13.50
CA ALA A 371 15.43 12.93 14.51
C ALA A 371 14.92 13.61 15.80
N THR A 372 13.94 12.98 16.45
CA THR A 372 13.43 13.42 17.77
C THR A 372 14.21 12.82 18.95
N GLY A 373 15.40 12.24 18.70
CA GLY A 373 16.23 11.50 19.65
C GLY A 373 17.74 11.54 19.32
N ASN A 374 18.51 10.53 19.72
CA ASN A 374 19.97 10.46 19.46
C ASN A 374 20.34 9.94 18.05
N GLU A 375 19.36 9.83 17.15
CA GLU A 375 19.60 9.43 15.76
C GLU A 375 20.02 10.66 14.95
N GLY A 376 20.94 10.50 13.98
CA GLY A 376 21.38 11.61 13.12
C GLY A 376 20.27 12.09 12.19
N VAL A 377 20.50 13.21 11.49
CA VAL A 377 19.58 13.67 10.43
C VAL A 377 19.62 12.66 9.29
N SER A 378 18.46 12.25 8.81
CA SER A 378 18.35 11.37 7.65
C SER A 378 17.84 12.15 6.44
N TYR A 379 18.13 11.66 5.24
CA TYR A 379 17.59 12.20 4.00
C TYR A 379 16.90 11.12 3.19
N GLU A 380 15.92 11.54 2.40
CA GLU A 380 15.28 10.76 1.37
C GLU A 380 15.28 11.56 0.06
N ARG A 381 15.67 10.92 -1.04
CA ARG A 381 15.45 11.47 -2.39
C ARG A 381 14.88 10.41 -3.30
N SER A 382 13.97 10.81 -4.19
CA SER A 382 13.34 9.89 -5.13
C SER A 382 13.36 10.40 -6.55
N TYR A 383 13.48 9.46 -7.49
CA TYR A 383 13.36 9.68 -8.92
C TYR A 383 12.40 8.65 -9.50
N ALA A 384 11.48 9.10 -10.36
CA ALA A 384 10.49 8.25 -10.98
C ALA A 384 10.48 8.42 -12.50
N GLN A 385 10.38 7.31 -13.22
CA GLN A 385 10.32 7.27 -14.67
C GLN A 385 9.29 6.21 -15.10
N ALA A 386 8.53 6.46 -16.15
CA ALA A 386 7.61 5.44 -16.66
C ALA A 386 8.37 4.33 -17.40
N ALA A 387 7.81 3.13 -17.41
CA ALA A 387 8.42 1.95 -18.01
C ALA A 387 7.38 1.02 -18.63
N LEU A 388 7.79 0.32 -19.69
CA LEU A 388 7.12 -0.92 -20.09
C LEU A 388 7.65 -2.06 -19.23
N VAL A 389 6.76 -2.79 -18.57
CA VAL A 389 7.12 -3.94 -17.74
C VAL A 389 6.43 -5.18 -18.28
N PHE A 390 7.20 -6.26 -18.43
CA PHE A 390 6.71 -7.50 -19.04
C PHE A 390 7.43 -8.74 -18.52
N TRP A 391 6.73 -9.88 -18.58
CA TRP A 391 7.24 -11.19 -18.13
C TRP A 391 6.47 -12.34 -18.81
N PRO A 392 7.03 -13.55 -18.93
CA PRO A 392 6.30 -14.72 -19.40
C PRO A 392 5.13 -15.06 -18.48
N GLU A 393 3.97 -15.45 -19.04
CA GLU A 393 2.77 -15.86 -18.29
C GLU A 393 3.09 -16.95 -17.24
N ALA A 394 4.03 -17.86 -17.56
CA ALA A 394 4.49 -18.91 -16.66
C ALA A 394 5.18 -18.39 -15.39
N ARG A 395 5.68 -17.14 -15.39
CA ARG A 395 6.34 -16.47 -14.26
C ARG A 395 5.42 -15.55 -13.48
N THR A 396 4.16 -15.37 -13.89
CA THR A 396 3.20 -14.48 -13.21
C THR A 396 3.08 -14.79 -11.72
N ALA A 397 3.04 -16.07 -11.32
CA ALA A 397 3.00 -16.43 -9.91
C ALA A 397 4.26 -16.01 -9.13
N ASP A 398 5.45 -16.12 -9.71
CA ASP A 398 6.70 -15.69 -9.07
C ASP A 398 6.75 -14.16 -8.91
N VAL A 399 6.33 -13.45 -9.96
CA VAL A 399 6.24 -11.99 -10.00
C VAL A 399 5.28 -11.49 -8.91
N LEU A 400 4.09 -12.08 -8.80
CA LEU A 400 3.10 -11.72 -7.77
C LEU A 400 3.52 -12.13 -6.35
N LEU A 401 4.18 -13.28 -6.18
CA LEU A 401 4.71 -13.69 -4.87
C LEU A 401 5.80 -12.74 -4.37
N ALA A 402 6.61 -12.19 -5.27
CA ALA A 402 7.61 -11.19 -4.90
C ALA A 402 6.98 -9.91 -4.31
N SER A 403 5.79 -9.50 -4.76
CA SER A 403 5.03 -8.38 -4.17
C SER A 403 4.27 -8.75 -2.91
N GLY A 404 4.18 -10.04 -2.59
CA GLY A 404 3.55 -10.55 -1.38
C GLY A 404 2.35 -11.46 -1.66
N ARG A 405 2.06 -12.30 -0.67
CA ARG A 405 1.04 -13.36 -0.73
C ARG A 405 -0.35 -12.85 -1.11
N ASN A 406 -0.69 -11.63 -0.71
CA ASN A 406 -1.99 -11.02 -0.95
C ASN A 406 -2.21 -10.63 -2.42
N ALA A 407 -1.14 -10.26 -3.14
CA ALA A 407 -1.22 -9.92 -4.57
C ALA A 407 -1.57 -11.17 -5.38
N LEU A 408 -0.87 -12.28 -5.14
CA LEU A 408 -1.20 -13.56 -5.78
C LEU A 408 -2.61 -14.05 -5.39
N ALA A 409 -3.00 -13.88 -4.12
CA ALA A 409 -4.34 -14.28 -3.66
C ALA A 409 -5.45 -13.53 -4.43
N ALA A 410 -5.30 -12.22 -4.60
CA ALA A 410 -6.26 -11.40 -5.34
C ALA A 410 -6.35 -11.80 -6.82
N GLU A 411 -5.21 -12.09 -7.47
CA GLU A 411 -5.20 -12.56 -8.85
C GLU A 411 -5.90 -13.92 -9.00
N ILE A 412 -5.64 -14.87 -8.09
CA ILE A 412 -6.32 -16.16 -8.11
C ILE A 412 -7.85 -15.96 -7.99
N GLU A 413 -8.29 -15.06 -7.11
CA GLU A 413 -9.72 -14.75 -6.95
C GLU A 413 -10.33 -14.11 -8.20
N ALA A 414 -9.64 -13.15 -8.83
CA ALA A 414 -10.09 -12.53 -10.06
C ALA A 414 -10.28 -13.58 -11.18
N ARG A 415 -9.29 -14.46 -11.39
CA ARG A 415 -9.37 -15.56 -12.37
C ARG A 415 -10.48 -16.56 -12.07
N CYS A 416 -10.81 -16.78 -10.79
CA CYS A 416 -11.95 -17.61 -10.42
C CYS A 416 -13.29 -16.96 -10.84
N LEU A 417 -13.40 -15.64 -10.73
CA LEU A 417 -14.62 -14.88 -11.05
C LEU A 417 -14.86 -14.73 -12.56
N GLU A 418 -13.80 -14.61 -13.35
CA GLU A 418 -13.87 -14.48 -14.81
C GLU A 418 -14.42 -15.74 -15.52
N GLY A 419 -14.50 -16.86 -14.80
CA GLY A 419 -15.00 -18.14 -15.32
C GLY A 419 -13.90 -18.97 -15.98
N ALA A 420 -13.86 -20.26 -15.67
CA ALA A 420 -12.83 -21.21 -16.09
C ALA A 420 -12.85 -21.56 -17.61
N THR A 421 -13.29 -20.65 -18.47
CA THR A 421 -13.34 -20.86 -19.93
C THR A 421 -11.95 -20.97 -20.55
N GLU A 422 -10.91 -20.49 -19.87
CA GLU A 422 -9.51 -20.82 -20.18
C GLU A 422 -8.86 -21.50 -18.96
N SER A 423 -8.89 -22.83 -18.91
CA SER A 423 -8.33 -23.62 -17.81
C SER A 423 -6.81 -23.46 -17.58
N THR A 424 -6.08 -22.82 -18.50
CA THR A 424 -4.61 -22.80 -18.53
C THR A 424 -3.96 -21.79 -17.57
N PRO A 425 -4.37 -20.51 -17.48
CA PRO A 425 -3.70 -19.52 -16.64
C PRO A 425 -3.85 -19.81 -15.13
N LEU A 426 -5.08 -20.11 -14.67
CA LEU A 426 -5.32 -20.46 -13.27
C LEU A 426 -4.59 -21.74 -12.85
N ALA A 427 -4.55 -22.76 -13.71
CA ALA A 427 -3.79 -23.99 -13.46
C ALA A 427 -2.28 -23.74 -13.42
N SER A 428 -1.76 -22.83 -14.26
CA SER A 428 -0.36 -22.40 -14.24
C SER A 428 -0.01 -21.71 -12.92
N LEU A 429 -0.84 -20.75 -12.48
CA LEU A 429 -0.66 -20.03 -11.21
C LEU A 429 -0.63 -20.99 -10.02
N LEU A 430 -1.63 -21.87 -9.92
CA LEU A 430 -1.73 -22.84 -8.83
C LEU A 430 -0.65 -23.93 -8.92
N GLY A 431 -0.27 -24.33 -10.13
CA GLY A 431 0.83 -25.25 -10.40
C GLY A 431 2.16 -24.71 -9.91
N ARG A 432 2.45 -23.44 -10.23
CA ARG A 432 3.65 -22.76 -9.74
C ARG A 432 3.58 -22.57 -8.22
N LEU A 433 2.46 -22.11 -7.68
CA LEU A 433 2.27 -21.95 -6.23
C LEU A 433 2.50 -23.27 -5.46
N ALA A 434 2.07 -24.41 -5.99
CA ALA A 434 2.32 -25.71 -5.38
C ALA A 434 3.82 -26.09 -5.36
N ALA A 435 4.60 -25.60 -6.32
CA ALA A 435 6.05 -25.83 -6.40
C ALA A 435 6.85 -24.88 -5.50
N VAL A 436 6.38 -23.64 -5.32
CA VAL A 436 7.09 -22.58 -4.57
C VAL A 436 6.27 -22.04 -3.40
N TRP A 437 5.57 -22.92 -2.67
CA TRP A 437 4.73 -22.49 -1.56
C TRP A 437 5.55 -21.64 -0.56
N PRO A 438 5.14 -20.40 -0.28
CA PRO A 438 5.98 -19.47 0.46
C PRO A 438 6.11 -19.88 1.92
N ALA A 439 7.30 -19.67 2.51
CA ALA A 439 7.50 -19.87 3.95
C ALA A 439 6.58 -18.96 4.79
N PRO A 440 6.11 -19.41 5.97
CA PRO A 440 5.22 -18.62 6.83
C PRO A 440 5.81 -17.24 7.15
N ASP A 441 5.00 -16.19 7.07
CA ASP A 441 5.42 -14.84 7.43
C ASP A 441 5.63 -14.73 8.96
N PRO A 442 6.85 -14.39 9.44
CA PRO A 442 7.13 -14.23 10.87
C PRO A 442 6.42 -13.04 11.52
N ARG A 443 6.00 -12.01 10.76
CA ARG A 443 5.55 -10.71 11.30
C ARG A 443 4.04 -10.60 11.52
N GLY A 444 3.28 -11.67 11.29
CA GLY A 444 1.84 -11.69 11.52
C GLY A 444 1.03 -11.18 10.32
N HIS A 445 -0.25 -11.57 10.29
CA HIS A 445 -1.12 -11.41 9.12
C HIS A 445 -1.80 -10.04 9.16
N ASP A 446 -1.88 -9.34 8.03
CA ASP A 446 -2.79 -8.20 7.86
C ASP A 446 -4.21 -8.73 7.64
N ASP A 447 -5.12 -8.41 8.56
CA ASP A 447 -6.52 -8.88 8.56
C ASP A 447 -7.36 -8.33 7.38
N ARG A 448 -6.85 -7.33 6.64
CA ARG A 448 -7.62 -6.65 5.58
C ARG A 448 -7.46 -7.24 4.18
N ALA A 449 -6.56 -8.20 3.97
CA ALA A 449 -6.23 -8.73 2.65
C ALA A 449 -6.63 -10.21 2.45
N PRO A 450 -6.94 -10.65 1.22
CA PRO A 450 -7.30 -12.03 0.96
C PRO A 450 -6.11 -12.96 1.28
N ARG A 451 -6.37 -13.96 2.12
CA ARG A 451 -5.36 -14.96 2.50
C ARG A 451 -5.11 -15.91 1.33
N LEU A 452 -3.84 -16.18 1.08
CA LEU A 452 -3.38 -17.02 -0.05
C LEU A 452 -3.97 -18.43 -0.03
N LEU A 453 -4.04 -19.09 1.13
CA LEU A 453 -4.56 -20.46 1.22
C LEU A 453 -6.05 -20.54 0.84
N PRO A 454 -6.98 -19.74 1.43
CA PRO A 454 -8.37 -19.68 0.97
C PRO A 454 -8.55 -19.40 -0.52
N ALA A 455 -7.77 -18.46 -1.08
CA ALA A 455 -7.82 -18.17 -2.51
C ALA A 455 -7.37 -19.38 -3.35
N ALA A 456 -6.26 -20.02 -2.97
CA ALA A 456 -5.75 -21.21 -3.64
C ALA A 456 -6.74 -22.39 -3.57
N LEU A 457 -7.38 -22.63 -2.42
CA LEU A 457 -8.37 -23.70 -2.26
C LEU A 457 -9.62 -23.46 -3.14
N ARG A 458 -10.09 -22.21 -3.26
CA ARG A 458 -11.17 -21.85 -4.20
C ARG A 458 -10.75 -22.08 -5.65
N GLY A 459 -9.54 -21.71 -6.01
CA GLY A 459 -9.01 -21.94 -7.36
C GLY A 459 -8.89 -23.43 -7.70
N LEU A 460 -8.49 -24.26 -6.74
CA LEU A 460 -8.45 -25.71 -6.91
C LEU A 460 -9.85 -26.31 -7.10
N ASP A 461 -10.83 -25.86 -6.30
CA ASP A 461 -12.23 -26.28 -6.43
C ASP A 461 -12.80 -25.90 -7.81
N ALA A 462 -12.49 -24.70 -8.30
CA ALA A 462 -12.90 -24.24 -9.64
C ALA A 462 -12.26 -25.06 -10.78
N LEU A 463 -11.00 -25.51 -10.63
CA LEU A 463 -10.32 -26.34 -11.64
C LEU A 463 -10.73 -27.82 -11.60
N GLY A 464 -11.03 -28.35 -10.42
CA GLY A 464 -11.31 -29.78 -10.23
C GLY A 464 -10.11 -30.72 -10.48
N ASP A 465 -8.87 -30.19 -10.54
CA ASP A 465 -7.65 -30.99 -10.73
C ASP A 465 -7.22 -31.65 -9.41
N MET A 466 -7.51 -32.95 -9.29
CA MET A 466 -7.18 -33.78 -8.12
C MET A 466 -5.67 -33.88 -7.88
N ALA A 467 -4.87 -33.99 -8.94
CA ALA A 467 -3.42 -34.17 -8.83
C ALA A 467 -2.75 -32.88 -8.34
N LEU A 468 -3.19 -31.73 -8.87
CA LEU A 468 -2.72 -30.43 -8.42
C LEU A 468 -3.15 -30.13 -6.98
N THR A 469 -4.40 -30.47 -6.62
CA THR A 469 -4.91 -30.36 -5.24
C THR A 469 -4.02 -31.13 -4.27
N GLY A 470 -3.70 -32.40 -4.60
CA GLY A 470 -2.82 -33.23 -3.78
C GLY A 470 -1.41 -32.65 -3.63
N ARG A 471 -0.82 -32.09 -4.69
CA ARG A 471 0.51 -31.45 -4.62
C ARG A 471 0.50 -30.21 -3.73
N LEU A 472 -0.50 -29.34 -3.91
CA LEU A 472 -0.60 -28.10 -3.14
C LEU A 472 -0.81 -28.38 -1.65
N LEU A 473 -1.71 -29.29 -1.29
CA LEU A 473 -1.93 -29.66 0.12
C LEU A 473 -0.68 -30.26 0.77
N ARG A 474 0.12 -31.04 0.04
CA ARG A 474 1.42 -31.55 0.54
C ARG A 474 2.44 -30.43 0.72
N ALA A 475 2.46 -29.42 -0.16
CA ALA A 475 3.30 -28.24 0.00
C ALA A 475 2.89 -27.42 1.25
N VAL A 476 1.59 -27.19 1.45
CA VAL A 476 1.04 -26.56 2.66
C VAL A 476 1.44 -27.33 3.91
N ALA A 477 1.31 -28.67 3.90
CA ALA A 477 1.71 -29.54 5.01
C ALA A 477 3.20 -29.46 5.34
N TRP A 478 4.05 -29.38 4.31
CA TRP A 478 5.49 -29.24 4.48
C TRP A 478 5.85 -27.93 5.20
N HIS A 479 5.26 -26.82 4.77
CA HIS A 479 5.52 -25.50 5.37
C HIS A 479 4.78 -25.25 6.68
N GLY A 480 3.67 -25.96 6.95
CA GLY A 480 2.90 -25.87 8.20
C GLY A 480 2.15 -24.55 8.40
N ASP A 481 2.00 -23.76 7.34
CA ASP A 481 1.39 -22.42 7.38
C ASP A 481 -0.14 -22.48 7.37
N ILE A 482 -0.71 -22.99 8.46
CA ILE A 482 -2.14 -23.23 8.62
C ILE A 482 -2.65 -22.45 9.84
N VAL A 483 -3.80 -21.81 9.70
CA VAL A 483 -4.53 -21.18 10.81
C VAL A 483 -5.84 -21.92 11.10
N ALA A 484 -6.38 -21.73 12.30
CA ALA A 484 -7.56 -22.44 12.75
C ALA A 484 -8.79 -22.16 11.86
N GLU A 485 -8.89 -20.95 11.29
CA GLU A 485 -10.01 -20.58 10.41
C GLU A 485 -10.00 -21.33 9.07
N ASP A 486 -8.84 -21.88 8.64
CA ASP A 486 -8.72 -22.62 7.39
C ASP A 486 -9.08 -24.11 7.53
N ALA A 487 -9.28 -24.61 8.76
CA ALA A 487 -9.50 -26.01 9.05
C ALA A 487 -10.66 -26.63 8.24
N ALA A 488 -11.81 -25.95 8.18
CA ALA A 488 -12.98 -26.45 7.46
C ALA A 488 -12.74 -26.52 5.94
N ALA A 489 -12.07 -25.50 5.38
CA ALA A 489 -11.75 -25.45 3.95
C ALA A 489 -10.73 -26.53 3.57
N LEU A 490 -9.73 -26.78 4.43
CA LEU A 490 -8.75 -27.85 4.23
C LEU A 490 -9.39 -29.23 4.25
N VAL A 491 -10.30 -29.52 5.21
CA VAL A 491 -11.02 -30.81 5.25
C VAL A 491 -11.91 -30.98 4.02
N ALA A 492 -12.59 -29.91 3.57
CA ALA A 492 -13.37 -29.95 2.33
C ALA A 492 -12.49 -30.26 1.11
N ALA A 493 -11.30 -29.67 1.02
CA ALA A 493 -10.35 -29.88 -0.07
C ALA A 493 -9.74 -31.30 -0.13
N LEU A 494 -9.91 -32.12 0.92
CA LEU A 494 -9.55 -33.54 0.87
C LEU A 494 -10.56 -34.38 0.08
N LYS A 495 -11.83 -33.94 -0.03
CA LYS A 495 -12.92 -34.73 -0.63
C LYS A 495 -12.66 -35.09 -2.10
N PRO A 496 -12.12 -34.20 -2.95
CA PRO A 496 -11.79 -34.55 -4.32
C PRO A 496 -10.66 -35.59 -4.45
N LEU A 497 -9.81 -35.77 -3.43
CA LEU A 497 -8.70 -36.72 -3.50
C LEU A 497 -9.17 -38.17 -3.49
N VAL A 498 -8.31 -39.05 -4.01
CA VAL A 498 -8.46 -40.50 -3.90
C VAL A 498 -8.56 -40.90 -2.43
N ALA A 499 -9.51 -41.78 -2.09
CA ALA A 499 -9.84 -42.14 -0.71
C ALA A 499 -8.63 -42.62 0.11
N SER A 500 -7.67 -43.31 -0.52
CA SER A 500 -6.42 -43.76 0.12
C SER A 500 -5.47 -42.62 0.51
N ASP A 501 -5.53 -41.49 -0.20
CA ASP A 501 -4.62 -40.36 -0.01
C ASP A 501 -5.13 -39.39 1.06
N ARG A 502 -6.45 -39.29 1.25
CA ARG A 502 -7.07 -38.39 2.24
C ARG A 502 -6.47 -38.52 3.64
N PRO A 503 -6.37 -39.72 4.26
CA PRO A 503 -5.82 -39.85 5.61
C PRO A 503 -4.34 -39.45 5.67
N VAL A 504 -3.57 -39.78 4.63
CA VAL A 504 -2.13 -39.47 4.53
C VAL A 504 -1.90 -37.97 4.44
N VAL A 505 -2.68 -37.27 3.62
CA VAL A 505 -2.58 -35.82 3.47
C VAL A 505 -3.06 -35.09 4.73
N LEU A 506 -4.13 -35.57 5.39
CA LEU A 506 -4.59 -35.01 6.67
C LEU A 506 -3.51 -35.13 7.75
N ASP A 507 -2.92 -36.31 7.94
CA ASP A 507 -1.86 -36.51 8.95
C ASP A 507 -0.65 -35.61 8.67
N ALA A 508 -0.26 -35.47 7.40
CA ALA A 508 0.81 -34.55 7.00
C ALA A 508 0.47 -33.08 7.33
N LEU A 509 -0.75 -32.62 7.02
CA LEU A 509 -1.21 -31.27 7.35
C LEU A 509 -1.22 -31.03 8.86
N ALA A 510 -1.75 -31.99 9.64
CA ALA A 510 -1.79 -31.90 11.09
C ALA A 510 -0.38 -31.82 11.69
N ARG A 511 0.52 -32.72 11.30
CA ARG A 511 1.94 -32.68 11.74
C ARG A 511 2.65 -31.40 11.29
N GLY A 512 2.32 -30.90 10.11
CA GLY A 512 2.74 -29.59 9.60
C GLY A 512 2.39 -28.47 10.56
N ALA A 513 1.10 -28.35 10.86
CA ALA A 513 0.57 -27.34 11.77
C ALA A 513 1.09 -27.48 13.20
N ILE A 514 1.26 -28.69 13.74
CA ILE A 514 1.78 -28.91 15.11
C ILE A 514 3.13 -28.21 15.34
N ARG A 515 4.01 -28.17 14.33
CA ARG A 515 5.34 -27.56 14.44
C ARG A 515 5.31 -26.05 14.64
N LEU A 516 4.29 -25.36 14.13
CA LEU A 516 4.24 -23.89 14.08
C LEU A 516 3.05 -23.30 14.81
N ARG A 517 1.87 -23.92 14.70
CA ARG A 517 0.58 -23.48 15.25
C ARG A 517 -0.24 -24.70 15.70
N PRO A 518 0.09 -25.33 16.85
CA PRO A 518 -0.61 -26.53 17.31
C PRO A 518 -2.12 -26.31 17.53
N GLU A 519 -2.55 -25.09 17.83
CA GLU A 519 -3.97 -24.74 17.92
C GLU A 519 -4.71 -24.89 16.59
N ALA A 520 -4.04 -24.64 15.46
CA ALA A 520 -4.62 -24.84 14.13
C ALA A 520 -4.69 -26.34 13.78
N ALA A 521 -3.72 -27.13 14.24
CA ALA A 521 -3.77 -28.59 14.09
C ALA A 521 -4.94 -29.20 14.87
N ALA A 522 -5.20 -28.72 16.09
CA ALA A 522 -6.35 -29.15 16.89
C ALA A 522 -7.68 -28.83 16.17
N ALA A 523 -7.83 -27.62 15.63
CA ALA A 523 -8.99 -27.22 14.84
C ALA A 523 -9.17 -28.09 13.57
N LEU A 524 -8.08 -28.38 12.86
CA LEU A 524 -8.09 -29.24 11.67
C LEU A 524 -8.58 -30.66 12.00
N LEU A 525 -8.05 -31.27 13.06
CA LEU A 525 -8.45 -32.60 13.52
C LEU A 525 -9.90 -32.63 14.02
N ALA A 526 -10.35 -31.56 14.70
CA ALA A 526 -11.73 -31.43 15.15
C ALA A 526 -12.72 -31.36 13.98
N GLN A 527 -12.37 -30.66 12.90
CA GLN A 527 -13.18 -30.64 11.67
C GLN A 527 -13.18 -32.01 10.98
N ALA A 528 -12.01 -32.67 10.89
CA ALA A 528 -11.91 -34.00 10.28
C ALA A 528 -12.64 -35.09 11.09
N ALA A 529 -12.83 -34.91 12.39
CA ALA A 529 -13.60 -35.81 13.24
C ALA A 529 -15.08 -35.93 12.85
N ALA A 530 -15.61 -35.00 12.04
CA ALA A 530 -16.95 -35.07 11.49
C ALA A 530 -17.07 -35.98 10.24
N GLU A 531 -15.94 -36.44 9.67
CA GLU A 531 -15.88 -37.23 8.45
C GLU A 531 -15.58 -38.71 8.75
N PRO A 532 -16.56 -39.63 8.64
CA PRO A 532 -16.41 -41.02 9.07
C PRO A 532 -15.32 -41.82 8.35
N ASP A 533 -15.01 -41.47 7.09
CA ASP A 533 -13.95 -42.11 6.31
C ASP A 533 -12.55 -41.80 6.87
N LEU A 534 -12.33 -40.56 7.31
CA LEU A 534 -11.07 -40.13 7.93
C LEU A 534 -10.89 -40.75 9.33
N VAL A 535 -11.97 -40.80 10.12
CA VAL A 535 -11.95 -41.44 11.46
C VAL A 535 -11.69 -42.94 11.32
N GLY A 536 -12.44 -43.64 10.45
CA GLY A 536 -12.30 -45.09 10.26
C GLY A 536 -10.94 -45.52 9.70
N ALA A 537 -10.23 -44.62 9.02
CA ALA A 537 -8.88 -44.84 8.51
C ALA A 537 -7.76 -44.54 9.52
N GLY A 538 -8.08 -44.09 10.73
CA GLY A 538 -7.08 -43.74 11.76
C GLY A 538 -6.28 -42.47 11.44
N ALA A 539 -6.84 -41.56 10.63
CA ALA A 539 -6.15 -40.34 10.19
C ALA A 539 -5.88 -39.34 11.32
N LEU A 540 -6.60 -39.48 12.44
CA LEU A 540 -6.51 -38.59 13.61
C LEU A 540 -5.45 -39.05 14.62
N ASP A 541 -5.10 -40.33 14.62
CA ASP A 541 -4.35 -41.02 15.68
C ASP A 541 -3.03 -40.32 16.00
N GLY A 542 -2.22 -40.10 14.97
CA GLY A 542 -0.92 -39.46 15.10
C GLY A 542 -1.01 -38.04 15.65
N GLY A 543 -1.87 -37.22 15.05
CA GLY A 543 -2.04 -35.81 15.43
C GLY A 543 -2.59 -35.63 16.85
N VAL A 544 -3.57 -36.43 17.26
CA VAL A 544 -4.14 -36.38 18.62
C VAL A 544 -3.11 -36.81 19.68
N VAL A 545 -2.33 -37.87 19.41
CA VAL A 545 -1.26 -38.32 20.31
C VAL A 545 -0.18 -37.25 20.44
N ASP A 546 0.28 -36.68 19.32
CA ASP A 546 1.34 -35.67 19.31
C ASP A 546 0.92 -34.38 20.03
N LEU A 547 -0.33 -33.92 19.82
CA LEU A 547 -0.88 -32.75 20.53
C LEU A 547 -1.05 -32.99 22.03
N THR A 548 -1.49 -34.20 22.42
CA THR A 548 -1.62 -34.57 23.83
C THR A 548 -0.25 -34.61 24.52
N ALA A 549 0.76 -35.16 23.85
CA ALA A 549 2.14 -35.17 24.33
C ALA A 549 2.75 -33.75 24.39
N LEU A 550 2.38 -32.87 23.44
CA LEU A 550 2.78 -31.46 23.45
C LEU A 550 2.21 -30.72 24.66
N LEU A 551 0.91 -30.89 24.95
CA LEU A 551 0.23 -30.27 26.10
C LEU A 551 0.87 -30.65 27.45
N ALA A 552 1.32 -31.90 27.60
CA ALA A 552 2.01 -32.35 28.80
C ALA A 552 3.32 -31.56 29.08
N ARG A 553 3.87 -30.86 28.09
CA ARG A 553 5.11 -30.06 28.18
C ARG A 553 4.84 -28.54 28.25
N ALA A 554 3.58 -28.11 28.30
CA ALA A 554 3.20 -26.70 28.23
C ALA A 554 3.74 -25.82 29.39
N ALA A 555 4.13 -26.42 30.52
CA ALA A 555 4.81 -25.68 31.58
C ALA A 555 6.17 -25.10 31.13
N SER A 556 6.90 -25.81 30.26
CA SER A 556 8.26 -25.45 29.83
C SER A 556 8.41 -25.10 28.34
N ASP A 557 7.39 -25.36 27.53
CA ASP A 557 7.42 -25.21 26.07
C ASP A 557 6.46 -24.08 25.63
N GLU A 558 7.00 -23.01 25.03
CA GLU A 558 6.24 -21.85 24.60
C GLU A 558 5.25 -22.18 23.46
N LEU A 559 5.62 -23.08 22.56
CA LEU A 559 4.74 -23.54 21.48
C LEU A 559 3.54 -24.27 22.07
N ALA A 560 3.79 -25.14 23.05
CA ALA A 560 2.73 -25.86 23.76
C ALA A 560 1.80 -24.92 24.56
N ARG A 561 2.29 -23.80 25.10
CA ARG A 561 1.45 -22.80 25.80
C ARG A 561 0.38 -22.19 24.90
N ARG A 562 0.59 -22.14 23.58
CA ARG A 562 -0.42 -21.64 22.64
C ARG A 562 -1.70 -22.50 22.63
N MET A 563 -1.57 -23.78 22.97
CA MET A 563 -2.70 -24.70 23.14
C MET A 563 -3.49 -24.49 24.43
N VAL A 564 -2.94 -23.77 25.42
CA VAL A 564 -3.57 -23.54 26.73
C VAL A 564 -4.61 -22.43 26.62
N LYS A 565 -5.62 -22.67 25.79
CA LYS A 565 -6.77 -21.79 25.55
C LYS A 565 -8.04 -22.63 25.42
N PRO A 566 -9.19 -22.14 25.90
CA PRO A 566 -10.44 -22.91 25.90
C PRO A 566 -10.85 -23.47 24.53
N THR A 567 -10.68 -22.68 23.46
CA THR A 567 -11.06 -23.06 22.09
C THR A 567 -10.21 -24.21 21.55
N ALA A 568 -8.88 -24.11 21.63
CA ALA A 568 -7.96 -25.13 21.15
C ALA A 568 -8.11 -26.47 21.92
N LEU A 569 -8.35 -26.38 23.24
CA LEU A 569 -8.62 -27.57 24.06
C LEU A 569 -9.97 -28.22 23.72
N ALA A 570 -10.99 -27.42 23.40
CA ALA A 570 -12.29 -27.93 22.96
C ALA A 570 -12.16 -28.66 21.61
N ASP A 571 -11.37 -28.12 20.68
CA ASP A 571 -11.08 -28.74 19.39
C ASP A 571 -10.36 -30.08 19.56
N LEU A 572 -9.27 -30.12 20.36
CA LEU A 572 -8.54 -31.36 20.61
C LEU A 572 -9.41 -32.42 21.30
N LEU A 573 -10.25 -32.01 22.26
CA LEU A 573 -11.17 -32.92 22.93
C LEU A 573 -12.23 -33.47 21.96
N THR A 574 -12.68 -32.66 21.00
CA THR A 574 -13.61 -33.08 19.95
C THR A 574 -12.97 -34.17 19.08
N ALA A 575 -11.72 -33.95 18.64
CA ALA A 575 -10.97 -34.94 17.88
C ALA A 575 -10.70 -36.23 18.69
N ALA A 576 -10.25 -36.10 19.94
CA ALA A 576 -9.99 -37.25 20.81
C ALA A 576 -11.24 -38.09 21.08
N SER A 577 -12.40 -37.44 21.23
CA SER A 577 -13.69 -38.11 21.48
C SER A 577 -14.19 -38.91 20.29
N ALA A 578 -13.89 -38.46 19.06
CA ALA A 578 -14.19 -39.22 17.85
C ALA A 578 -13.23 -40.40 17.63
N LEU A 579 -12.01 -40.30 18.16
CA LEU A 579 -10.98 -41.34 18.02
C LEU A 579 -11.20 -42.52 18.98
N SER A 580 -11.06 -42.30 20.29
CA SER A 580 -11.12 -43.39 21.27
C SER A 580 -11.29 -42.90 22.70
N THR A 581 -11.85 -43.75 23.57
CA THR A 581 -11.95 -43.50 25.01
C THR A 581 -10.57 -43.38 25.68
N SER A 582 -9.56 -44.10 25.18
CA SER A 582 -8.18 -44.00 25.65
C SER A 582 -7.54 -42.65 25.33
N ALA A 583 -7.81 -42.08 24.15
CA ALA A 583 -7.31 -40.75 23.79
C ALA A 583 -7.91 -39.67 24.70
N VAL A 584 -9.21 -39.74 24.98
CA VAL A 584 -9.88 -38.85 25.94
C VAL A 584 -9.29 -38.98 27.34
N ALA A 585 -9.01 -40.20 27.80
CA ALA A 585 -8.40 -40.44 29.11
C ALA A 585 -7.01 -39.80 29.21
N ALA A 586 -6.14 -40.00 28.21
CA ALA A 586 -4.80 -39.40 28.17
C ALA A 586 -4.84 -37.87 28.18
N LEU A 587 -5.77 -37.26 27.43
CA LEU A 587 -5.97 -35.81 27.46
C LEU A 587 -6.44 -35.32 28.84
N CYS A 588 -7.37 -36.04 29.49
CA CYS A 588 -7.81 -35.69 30.85
C CYS A 588 -6.64 -35.75 31.85
N ASP A 589 -5.76 -36.74 31.73
CA ASP A 589 -4.57 -36.85 32.57
C ASP A 589 -3.61 -35.67 32.37
N ALA A 590 -3.37 -35.26 31.11
CA ALA A 590 -2.53 -34.10 30.81
C ALA A 590 -3.11 -32.79 31.39
N LEU A 591 -4.42 -32.57 31.28
CA LEU A 591 -5.07 -31.35 31.78
C LEU A 591 -5.17 -31.29 33.31
N LEU A 592 -5.25 -32.44 33.99
CA LEU A 592 -5.32 -32.50 35.46
C LEU A 592 -3.95 -32.57 36.13
N ALA A 593 -2.87 -32.79 35.38
CA ALA A 593 -1.51 -32.92 35.92
C ALA A 593 -0.96 -31.62 36.51
N ASP A 594 -1.35 -30.46 35.98
CA ASP A 594 -0.88 -29.14 36.43
C ASP A 594 -2.07 -28.17 36.65
N PRO A 595 -2.61 -28.10 37.87
CA PRO A 595 -3.72 -27.21 38.21
C PRO A 595 -3.39 -25.71 38.17
N GLU A 596 -2.12 -25.31 38.18
CA GLU A 596 -1.75 -23.90 38.07
C GLU A 596 -1.79 -23.45 36.60
N LEU A 597 -1.30 -24.30 35.69
CA LEU A 597 -1.35 -24.05 34.26
C LEU A 597 -2.78 -24.21 33.70
N TYR A 598 -3.44 -25.32 34.01
CA TYR A 598 -4.81 -25.64 33.60
C TYR A 598 -5.81 -25.25 34.69
N HIS A 599 -5.72 -24.00 35.15
CA HIS A 599 -6.49 -23.51 36.27
C HIS A 599 -8.01 -23.68 36.05
N PRO A 600 -8.76 -24.23 37.03
CA PRO A 600 -10.20 -24.46 36.92
C PRO A 600 -10.97 -23.24 36.41
N ASP A 601 -10.69 -22.06 36.98
CA ASP A 601 -11.41 -20.83 36.61
C ASP A 601 -10.97 -20.17 35.31
N ARG A 602 -9.67 -20.23 35.00
CA ARG A 602 -9.11 -19.48 33.86
C ARG A 602 -9.18 -20.29 32.57
N ILE A 603 -9.15 -21.62 32.66
CA ILE A 603 -9.04 -22.52 31.52
C ILE A 603 -10.19 -23.53 31.48
N LEU A 604 -10.38 -24.36 32.52
CA LEU A 604 -11.26 -25.53 32.43
C LEU A 604 -12.77 -25.19 32.45
N LEU A 605 -13.21 -24.21 33.25
CA LEU A 605 -14.59 -23.70 33.22
C LEU A 605 -14.91 -23.00 31.89
N PRO A 606 -14.06 -22.07 31.38
CA PRO A 606 -14.22 -21.55 30.03
C PRO A 606 -14.24 -22.63 28.93
N LEU A 607 -13.43 -23.69 29.05
CA LEU A 607 -13.45 -24.85 28.15
C LEU A 607 -14.82 -25.56 28.20
N ALA A 608 -15.35 -25.84 29.40
CA ALA A 608 -16.66 -26.45 29.54
C ALA A 608 -17.78 -25.61 28.90
N ARG A 609 -17.73 -24.28 29.08
CA ARG A 609 -18.68 -23.36 28.45
C ARG A 609 -18.53 -23.32 26.93
N GLU A 610 -17.30 -23.38 26.41
CA GLU A 610 -17.03 -23.45 24.97
C GLU A 610 -17.65 -24.72 24.36
N LEU A 611 -17.45 -25.88 25.00
CA LEU A 611 -18.06 -27.15 24.57
C LEU A 611 -19.60 -27.09 24.62
N ALA A 612 -20.17 -26.52 25.68
CA ALA A 612 -21.62 -26.39 25.84
C ALA A 612 -22.25 -25.44 24.81
N ARG A 613 -21.53 -24.43 24.34
CA ARG A 613 -22.00 -23.48 23.30
C ARG A 613 -22.03 -24.09 21.89
N ARG A 614 -21.18 -25.08 21.62
CA ARG A 614 -21.04 -25.66 20.28
C ARG A 614 -22.16 -26.66 20.02
N ALA A 615 -22.86 -26.50 18.89
CA ALA A 615 -23.98 -27.37 18.53
C ALA A 615 -23.58 -28.84 18.30
N ARG A 616 -22.31 -29.09 17.93
CA ARG A 616 -21.75 -30.41 17.65
C ARG A 616 -20.42 -30.58 18.38
N SER A 617 -20.48 -30.78 19.69
CA SER A 617 -19.32 -31.06 20.53
C SER A 617 -19.59 -32.25 21.47
N PRO A 618 -18.54 -32.99 21.88
CA PRO A 618 -18.69 -34.02 22.89
C PRO A 618 -19.08 -33.39 24.24
N ALA A 619 -19.78 -34.17 25.07
CA ALA A 619 -19.97 -33.81 26.47
C ALA A 619 -18.61 -33.75 27.18
N LEU A 620 -18.50 -32.89 28.19
CA LEU A 620 -17.29 -32.80 29.01
C LEU A 620 -16.99 -34.17 29.66
N PRO A 621 -15.77 -34.72 29.53
CA PRO A 621 -15.39 -35.99 30.12
C PRO A 621 -15.69 -36.05 31.62
N LEU A 622 -16.18 -37.21 32.07
CA LEU A 622 -16.63 -37.40 33.45
C LEU A 622 -15.59 -36.96 34.48
N ARG A 623 -14.30 -37.28 34.26
CA ARG A 623 -13.21 -36.92 35.18
C ARG A 623 -13.03 -35.40 35.32
N LEU A 624 -13.01 -34.68 34.21
CA LEU A 624 -12.91 -33.21 34.21
C LEU A 624 -14.16 -32.59 34.83
N ARG A 625 -15.34 -33.13 34.50
CA ARG A 625 -16.61 -32.69 35.07
C ARG A 625 -16.64 -32.82 36.59
N THR A 626 -16.23 -33.98 37.12
CA THR A 626 -16.16 -34.20 38.58
C THR A 626 -15.21 -33.21 39.24
N ALA A 627 -13.99 -33.03 38.71
CA ALA A 627 -13.02 -32.07 39.26
C ALA A 627 -13.56 -30.63 39.28
N LEU A 628 -14.27 -30.20 38.23
CA LEU A 628 -14.91 -28.89 38.17
C LEU A 628 -16.07 -28.74 39.14
N LEU A 629 -16.91 -29.76 39.28
CA LEU A 629 -18.02 -29.75 40.25
C LEU A 629 -17.51 -29.69 41.68
N ASP A 630 -16.43 -30.40 42.02
CA ASP A 630 -15.79 -30.34 43.34
C ASP A 630 -15.22 -28.93 43.62
N HIS A 631 -14.54 -28.33 42.64
CA HIS A 631 -14.02 -26.95 42.72
C HIS A 631 -15.13 -25.92 42.92
N LEU A 632 -16.20 -25.98 42.11
CA LEU A 632 -17.36 -25.10 42.24
C LEU A 632 -18.07 -25.32 43.59
N GLY A 633 -18.22 -26.57 44.02
CA GLY A 633 -18.82 -26.93 45.30
C GLY A 633 -18.09 -26.28 46.48
N ALA A 634 -16.76 -26.37 46.50
CA ALA A 634 -15.93 -25.72 47.53
C ALA A 634 -16.10 -24.19 47.53
N ARG A 635 -16.14 -23.56 46.35
CA ARG A 635 -16.28 -22.09 46.23
C ARG A 635 -17.68 -21.58 46.58
N ILE A 636 -18.72 -22.31 46.21
CA ILE A 636 -20.12 -22.01 46.57
C ILE A 636 -20.32 -22.17 48.08
N ALA A 637 -19.72 -23.19 48.70
CA ALA A 637 -19.81 -23.44 50.14
C ALA A 637 -19.11 -22.37 50.99
N ALA A 638 -18.20 -21.57 50.43
CA ALA A 638 -17.53 -20.51 51.17
C ALA A 638 -18.55 -19.51 51.77
N PRO A 639 -18.33 -18.94 52.96
CA PRO A 639 -19.24 -17.93 53.50
C PRO A 639 -19.34 -16.68 52.60
N LEU A 640 -20.57 -16.24 52.32
CA LEU A 640 -20.89 -14.99 51.61
C LEU A 640 -21.93 -14.23 52.42
N ALA A 641 -21.44 -13.50 53.42
CA ALA A 641 -22.25 -12.55 54.16
C ALA A 641 -21.85 -11.12 53.73
N PRO A 642 -22.80 -10.18 53.64
CA PRO A 642 -22.45 -8.78 53.52
C PRO A 642 -21.62 -8.35 54.73
N PRO A 643 -20.70 -7.39 54.59
CA PRO A 643 -20.00 -6.82 55.75
C PRO A 643 -21.02 -6.37 56.80
N SER A 644 -20.87 -6.85 58.03
CA SER A 644 -21.78 -6.51 59.14
C SER A 644 -21.63 -5.07 59.63
N ASP A 645 -20.56 -4.40 59.23
CA ASP A 645 -20.20 -3.03 59.60
C ASP A 645 -19.34 -2.35 58.53
N TRP A 646 -18.79 -1.17 58.83
CA TRP A 646 -17.90 -0.44 57.93
C TRP A 646 -16.44 -0.90 57.99
N THR A 647 -16.06 -1.97 58.69
CA THR A 647 -14.66 -2.44 58.66
C THR A 647 -14.28 -3.02 57.30
N ARG A 648 -13.06 -2.76 56.82
CA ARG A 648 -12.53 -3.29 55.56
C ARG A 648 -11.15 -3.89 55.81
N THR A 649 -10.92 -5.09 55.29
CA THR A 649 -9.76 -5.94 55.61
C THR A 649 -8.51 -5.64 54.76
N ALA A 650 -8.59 -4.69 53.83
CA ALA A 650 -7.48 -4.32 52.96
C ALA A 650 -6.28 -3.79 53.76
N ARG A 651 -5.07 -4.29 53.44
CA ARG A 651 -3.81 -3.88 54.07
C ARG A 651 -3.04 -2.99 53.11
N LEU A 652 -2.70 -1.78 53.54
CA LEU A 652 -1.94 -0.82 52.73
C LEU A 652 -0.44 -1.11 52.84
N GLY A 653 0.28 -1.10 51.71
CA GLY A 653 1.73 -1.36 51.65
C GLY A 653 2.61 -0.15 51.97
N CYS A 654 2.06 0.92 52.54
CA CYS A 654 2.79 2.14 52.85
C CYS A 654 2.43 2.65 54.26
N ASP A 655 3.45 3.04 55.02
CA ASP A 655 3.31 3.51 56.40
C ASP A 655 3.43 5.03 56.54
N CYS A 656 3.23 5.83 55.49
CA CYS A 656 3.26 7.29 55.63
C CYS A 656 2.11 7.80 56.53
N PRO A 657 2.19 9.02 57.09
CA PRO A 657 1.17 9.53 58.02
C PRO A 657 -0.27 9.46 57.45
N ASP A 658 -0.44 9.75 56.16
CA ASP A 658 -1.75 9.66 55.51
C ASP A 658 -2.21 8.21 55.35
N CYS A 659 -1.34 7.29 54.90
CA CYS A 659 -1.71 5.87 54.73
C CYS A 659 -1.97 5.18 56.07
N ARG A 660 -1.33 5.59 57.17
CA ARG A 660 -1.70 5.12 58.52
C ARG A 660 -3.08 5.60 58.94
N ALA A 661 -3.43 6.85 58.62
CA ALA A 661 -4.77 7.38 58.86
C ALA A 661 -5.82 6.62 58.04
N VAL A 662 -5.53 6.28 56.78
CA VAL A 662 -6.43 5.46 55.96
C VAL A 662 -6.51 4.02 56.48
N SER A 663 -5.41 3.42 56.93
CA SER A 663 -5.43 2.07 57.52
C SER A 663 -6.26 2.01 58.80
N ALA A 664 -6.13 3.01 59.68
CA ALA A 664 -6.97 3.17 60.86
C ALA A 664 -8.44 3.39 60.48
N PHE A 665 -8.70 4.16 59.41
CA PHE A 665 -10.04 4.32 58.87
C PHE A 665 -10.61 3.01 58.36
N LEU A 666 -9.89 2.22 57.56
CA LEU A 666 -10.33 0.90 57.08
C LEU A 666 -10.71 -0.02 58.24
N ALA A 667 -9.97 0.00 59.35
CA ALA A 667 -10.27 -0.78 60.55
C ALA A 667 -11.44 -0.25 61.41
N ALA A 668 -11.92 0.98 61.20
CA ALA A 668 -12.98 1.56 62.00
C ALA A 668 -14.38 1.03 61.59
N PRO A 669 -15.18 0.44 62.51
CA PRO A 669 -16.47 -0.18 62.20
C PRO A 669 -17.61 0.84 61.97
N ASP A 670 -17.44 2.06 62.44
CA ASP A 670 -18.46 3.11 62.49
C ASP A 670 -18.22 4.26 61.49
N LYS A 671 -17.09 4.25 60.77
CA LYS A 671 -16.70 5.32 59.84
C LYS A 671 -16.88 4.88 58.39
N ALA A 672 -17.84 5.50 57.71
CA ALA A 672 -18.11 5.29 56.29
C ALA A 672 -17.25 6.18 55.36
N GLU A 673 -16.83 7.35 55.84
CA GLU A 673 -16.11 8.35 55.04
C GLU A 673 -14.89 8.93 55.81
N LEU A 674 -13.79 9.18 55.10
CA LEU A 674 -12.59 9.87 55.60
C LEU A 674 -12.19 10.99 54.63
N ALA A 675 -11.97 12.19 55.16
CA ALA A 675 -11.40 13.30 54.40
C ALA A 675 -9.89 13.45 54.71
N VAL A 676 -9.05 13.26 53.69
CA VAL A 676 -7.60 13.47 53.77
C VAL A 676 -7.26 14.84 53.17
N ARG A 677 -6.96 15.81 54.03
CA ARG A 677 -6.56 17.17 53.63
C ARG A 677 -5.05 17.25 53.44
N ALA A 678 -4.60 17.22 52.19
CA ALA A 678 -3.18 17.16 51.85
C ALA A 678 -2.91 17.80 50.47
N ALA A 679 -1.66 18.12 50.14
CA ALA A 679 -1.28 18.57 48.79
C ALA A 679 -1.55 17.49 47.73
N GLN A 680 -1.62 17.88 46.45
CA GLN A 680 -2.02 16.98 45.35
C GLN A 680 -1.16 15.72 45.24
N GLU A 681 0.16 15.83 45.38
CA GLU A 681 1.08 14.69 45.31
C GLU A 681 0.77 13.64 46.39
N ARG A 682 0.50 14.09 47.62
CA ARG A 682 0.13 13.22 48.75
C ARG A 682 -1.24 12.56 48.54
N ARG A 683 -2.24 13.28 48.02
CA ARG A 683 -3.56 12.70 47.70
C ARG A 683 -3.46 11.64 46.61
N THR A 684 -2.70 11.92 45.55
CA THR A 684 -2.43 10.98 44.45
C THR A 684 -1.70 9.73 44.96
N HIS A 685 -0.74 9.90 45.86
CA HIS A 685 -0.04 8.80 46.52
C HIS A 685 -1.02 7.90 47.29
N VAL A 686 -1.88 8.47 48.14
CA VAL A 686 -2.87 7.71 48.93
C VAL A 686 -3.81 6.92 48.01
N GLU A 687 -4.35 7.55 46.97
CA GLU A 687 -5.23 6.88 46.01
C GLU A 687 -4.52 5.70 45.31
N ARG A 688 -3.28 5.89 44.85
CA ARG A 688 -2.48 4.84 44.21
C ARG A 688 -2.25 3.64 45.15
N ILE A 689 -1.90 3.90 46.41
CA ILE A 689 -1.68 2.83 47.41
C ILE A 689 -2.98 2.07 47.70
N CYS A 690 -4.10 2.76 47.86
CA CYS A 690 -5.39 2.14 48.12
C CYS A 690 -5.90 1.30 46.94
N ARG A 691 -5.72 1.79 45.70
CA ARG A 691 -6.04 1.02 44.48
C ARG A 691 -5.15 -0.22 44.35
N GLY A 692 -3.85 -0.09 44.61
CA GLY A 692 -2.92 -1.23 44.60
C GLY A 692 -3.25 -2.30 45.63
N ALA A 693 -3.76 -1.89 46.80
CA ALA A 693 -4.23 -2.81 47.84
C ALA A 693 -5.64 -3.38 47.59
N GLN A 694 -6.28 -3.02 46.46
CA GLN A 694 -7.68 -3.35 46.15
C GLN A 694 -8.65 -3.04 47.30
N ALA A 695 -8.42 -1.92 48.02
CA ALA A 695 -9.30 -1.50 49.10
C ALA A 695 -10.68 -1.12 48.53
N ASP A 696 -11.75 -1.55 49.20
CA ASP A 696 -13.13 -1.20 48.84
C ASP A 696 -13.44 0.26 49.20
N LEU A 697 -12.90 1.18 48.40
CA LEU A 697 -13.00 2.61 48.55
C LEU A 697 -13.41 3.29 47.24
N ASP A 698 -14.30 4.27 47.34
CA ASP A 698 -14.55 5.28 46.32
C ASP A 698 -13.79 6.57 46.65
N TYR A 699 -13.38 7.31 45.61
CA TYR A 699 -12.50 8.46 45.70
C TYR A 699 -13.18 9.70 45.13
N ALA A 700 -13.22 10.80 45.88
CA ALA A 700 -13.70 12.10 45.38
C ALA A 700 -12.81 13.24 45.90
N THR A 701 -12.36 14.13 45.01
CA THR A 701 -11.57 15.31 45.43
C THR A 701 -12.46 16.54 45.53
N ILE A 702 -12.55 17.13 46.72
CA ILE A 702 -13.27 18.39 46.95
C ILE A 702 -12.29 19.57 46.81
N LYS A 703 -12.51 20.39 45.77
CA LYS A 703 -11.70 21.60 45.46
C LYS A 703 -12.16 22.83 46.26
N ALA A 704 -12.39 22.67 47.58
CA ALA A 704 -12.77 23.77 48.47
C ALA A 704 -11.69 23.97 49.56
N GLY A 705 -11.08 25.15 49.58
CA GLY A 705 -9.96 25.49 50.46
C GLY A 705 -8.61 24.93 50.01
N SER A 706 -7.51 25.53 50.51
CA SER A 706 -6.13 25.05 50.31
C SER A 706 -5.57 24.52 51.64
N PRO A 707 -4.92 23.33 51.66
CA PRO A 707 -4.90 22.33 50.58
C PRO A 707 -6.27 21.63 50.43
N HIS A 708 -6.59 21.15 49.22
CA HIS A 708 -7.84 20.42 48.91
C HIS A 708 -7.93 19.06 49.65
N GLN A 709 -9.12 18.47 49.65
CA GLN A 709 -9.42 17.24 50.38
C GLN A 709 -9.70 16.07 49.43
N LEU A 710 -9.12 14.90 49.72
CA LEU A 710 -9.50 13.62 49.12
C LEU A 710 -10.48 12.92 50.07
N ILE A 711 -11.70 12.72 49.61
CA ILE A 711 -12.74 11.97 50.30
C ILE A 711 -12.63 10.50 49.90
N LEU A 712 -12.47 9.64 50.88
CA LEU A 712 -12.46 8.19 50.75
C LEU A 712 -13.75 7.65 51.37
N ARG A 713 -14.59 6.99 50.58
CA ARG A 713 -15.83 6.36 51.04
C ARG A 713 -15.71 4.85 50.98
N LYS A 714 -16.02 4.15 52.06
CA LYS A 714 -16.01 2.69 52.04
C LYS A 714 -17.17 2.15 51.24
N THR A 715 -16.89 1.15 50.43
CA THR A 715 -17.89 0.45 49.62
C THR A 715 -17.94 -1.02 50.00
N ASP A 716 -18.82 -1.78 49.36
CA ASP A 716 -18.97 -3.23 49.45
C ASP A 716 -18.53 -3.90 48.14
N ALA A 717 -17.62 -3.27 47.38
CA ALA A 717 -17.26 -3.69 46.03
C ALA A 717 -16.72 -5.13 45.96
N SER A 718 -15.87 -5.56 46.91
CA SER A 718 -15.41 -6.95 46.99
C SER A 718 -16.53 -7.95 47.26
N TYR A 719 -17.48 -7.60 48.14
CA TYR A 719 -18.66 -8.41 48.41
C TYR A 719 -19.53 -8.55 47.15
N ARG A 720 -19.85 -7.43 46.47
CA ARG A 720 -20.62 -7.47 45.21
C ARG A 720 -19.93 -8.30 44.11
N ARG A 721 -18.60 -8.19 43.98
CA ARG A 721 -17.83 -9.07 43.08
C ARG A 721 -17.99 -10.55 43.46
N ARG A 722 -17.93 -10.89 44.74
CA ARG A 722 -18.14 -12.27 45.22
C ARG A 722 -19.58 -12.76 45.04
N VAL A 723 -20.58 -11.90 45.18
CA VAL A 723 -22.00 -12.22 44.87
C VAL A 723 -22.13 -12.57 43.39
N GLY A 724 -21.62 -11.71 42.50
CA GLY A 724 -21.63 -11.97 41.05
C GLY A 724 -20.88 -13.26 40.69
N GLN A 725 -19.71 -13.49 41.28
CA GLN A 725 -18.96 -14.73 41.07
C GLN A 725 -19.76 -15.96 41.53
N ARG A 726 -20.41 -15.92 42.69
CA ARG A 726 -21.23 -17.04 43.18
C ARG A 726 -22.41 -17.34 42.27
N GLN A 727 -23.06 -16.32 41.72
CA GLN A 727 -24.13 -16.54 40.76
C GLN A 727 -23.60 -17.26 39.51
N GLN A 728 -22.47 -16.80 38.96
CA GLN A 728 -21.82 -17.48 37.84
C GLN A 728 -21.43 -18.93 38.17
N ASP A 729 -20.99 -19.21 39.39
CA ASP A 729 -20.65 -20.56 39.85
C ASP A 729 -21.88 -21.49 39.90
N LEU A 730 -23.02 -20.96 40.34
CA LEU A 730 -24.29 -21.69 40.37
C LEU A 730 -24.75 -22.01 38.94
N ASP A 731 -24.64 -21.04 38.03
CA ASP A 731 -24.98 -21.21 36.62
C ASP A 731 -24.06 -22.25 35.96
N ASP A 732 -22.75 -22.20 36.24
CA ASP A 732 -21.79 -23.18 35.74
C ASP A 732 -22.07 -24.59 36.29
N ARG A 733 -22.43 -24.70 37.57
CA ARG A 733 -22.78 -25.98 38.20
C ARG A 733 -24.04 -26.56 37.58
N ALA A 734 -25.06 -25.74 37.32
CA ALA A 734 -26.29 -26.15 36.66
C ALA A 734 -26.00 -26.68 35.23
N MET A 735 -25.21 -25.94 34.45
CA MET A 735 -24.72 -26.34 33.13
C MET A 735 -24.00 -27.70 33.17
N LEU A 736 -23.08 -27.90 34.11
CA LEU A 736 -22.31 -29.15 34.22
C LEU A 736 -23.16 -30.34 34.71
N SER A 737 -24.19 -30.09 35.52
CA SER A 737 -25.04 -31.12 36.11
C SER A 737 -26.25 -31.48 35.23
N GLY A 738 -26.57 -30.66 34.23
CA GLY A 738 -27.78 -30.81 33.41
C GLY A 738 -29.06 -30.36 34.12
N GLU A 739 -28.95 -29.54 35.17
CA GLU A 739 -30.06 -28.96 35.92
C GLU A 739 -30.44 -27.60 35.30
N PRO A 740 -31.72 -27.18 35.32
CA PRO A 740 -32.11 -25.84 34.86
C PRO A 740 -31.41 -24.77 35.70
N PRO A 741 -31.03 -23.61 35.11
CA PRO A 741 -30.34 -22.55 35.83
C PRO A 741 -31.18 -22.10 37.03
N ALA A 742 -30.53 -21.95 38.18
CA ALA A 742 -31.20 -21.51 39.38
C ALA A 742 -31.71 -20.07 39.17
N SER A 743 -33.03 -19.92 39.04
CA SER A 743 -33.69 -18.61 39.03
C SER A 743 -33.29 -17.84 40.29
N ALA A 744 -32.69 -16.68 40.10
CA ALA A 744 -32.26 -15.79 41.18
C ALA A 744 -33.45 -15.47 42.11
N PRO A 745 -33.24 -15.39 43.45
CA PRO A 745 -34.22 -14.80 44.36
C PRO A 745 -34.36 -13.29 44.15
#